data_AF-A0A442NZS1-F1
#
_entry.id   AF-A0A442NZS1-F1
#
_cell.length_a   1.000
_cell.length_b   1.000
_cell.length_c   1.000
_cell.angle_alpha   90.00
_cell.angle_beta   90.00
_cell.angle_gamma   90.00
#
_symmetry.space_group_name_H-M   'P 1'
#
loop_
_entity.id
_entity.type
_entity.pdbx_description
1 polymer ?
#
loop_
_entity_poly.entity_id
_entity_poly.type
_entity_poly.pdbx_seq_one_letter_code
_entity_poly.pdbx_strand_id
1 'polypeptide(L)'
;MADNRQNGTREPEPGLAGLLAASRSHPRTALPTVATVVASVAALYFGREVFLPIAVALLLTFAIAPLVSALKRVGIPRLPAVIASVLGAFAALALFSFVVATQVSDLAQNIPVYQINILTKIRALKENGLGNGIISRLSGVIERVGQEFERQEPQLPSAAQTPKRDPIPVEIVAQERPLEVLQKVIEPLLSPLGSAGLVVVVVIFMLMEREDLRDRFIRLVGYGDLHRTTQALQDAGKRVGQYLLMQLVVNVIYAIPITIGLWVLGIPNALLWGMLALALRFVPYIGPIIGALLPLFLALAVAPGWSLLLWTGALFIAMELITGNVIEPWLYGSRTGLSPLAIIVAAIFWTWLWGPIGLVLSTPLTVCLVVLGRHVPQFEFLDVLFGNEPVLEPHARLYQRLLAADPDEATDHAEEMLEEKYLFEFYDQVAIPALLLGEQDRMRGVMDDEQRKQVAASALTLVANLDASAQEEAEEAEAEEEEDQQAATASAEASPGKAASAKITAGKAAEGKANDRKAGDGKEPLSEEVDLPDGVGFSVLCAGGRGELDDAAAAMLAQVLEVQGAEVSRASFIDLEPAGIRRLDLSGVDTVVIGFLNRDSTKHARFMVRRLKRLKPRLRVGIVSWSEIGNSDAKAAAELAAGLNADFVAHGMVSAVTGALSSEPPVMLKLAPQRRPRRRPARKKELQAAG
;
A
#
# COMPACT_ATOMS: atom_id res chain seq x y z
N MET A 1 -34.96 -17.95 -63.48
CA MET A 1 -35.96 -19.00 -63.17
C MET A 1 -35.27 -19.91 -62.17
N ALA A 2 -35.65 -19.83 -60.89
CA ALA A 2 -36.49 -20.82 -60.18
C ALA A 2 -35.74 -22.17 -60.03
N ASP A 3 -35.62 -22.84 -58.89
CA ASP A 3 -36.46 -22.89 -57.69
C ASP A 3 -35.69 -23.57 -56.53
N ASN A 4 -36.33 -23.51 -55.37
CA ASN A 4 -36.03 -23.90 -53.98
C ASN A 4 -35.93 -25.43 -53.71
N ARG A 5 -35.17 -25.86 -52.66
CA ARG A 5 -35.64 -26.62 -51.46
C ARG A 5 -34.55 -27.32 -50.62
N GLN A 6 -34.53 -26.95 -49.33
CA GLN A 6 -34.30 -27.70 -48.09
C GLN A 6 -33.65 -29.10 -48.12
N ASN A 7 -32.59 -29.30 -47.31
CA ASN A 7 -32.62 -30.31 -46.24
C ASN A 7 -31.59 -30.03 -45.14
N GLY A 8 -32.05 -30.14 -43.89
CA GLY A 8 -31.31 -29.78 -42.68
C GLY A 8 -30.34 -30.82 -42.17
N THR A 9 -29.37 -30.36 -41.38
CA THR A 9 -28.53 -31.16 -40.50
C THR A 9 -28.83 -30.72 -39.07
N ARG A 10 -29.34 -31.65 -38.26
CA ARG A 10 -29.51 -31.50 -36.81
C ARG A 10 -28.12 -31.42 -36.18
N GLU A 11 -27.86 -30.37 -35.41
CA GLU A 11 -26.75 -30.35 -34.46
C GLU A 11 -26.98 -31.43 -33.38
N PRO A 12 -25.95 -32.17 -32.94
CA PRO A 12 -26.10 -33.17 -31.90
C PRO A 12 -26.26 -32.45 -30.54
N GLU A 13 -27.32 -32.78 -29.81
CA GLU A 13 -27.48 -32.31 -28.43
C GLU A 13 -26.31 -32.78 -27.54
N PRO A 14 -25.83 -31.94 -26.60
CA PRO A 14 -24.79 -32.34 -25.67
C PRO A 14 -25.34 -33.42 -24.73
N GLY A 15 -24.97 -34.67 -24.98
CA GLY A 15 -25.36 -35.78 -24.13
C GLY A 15 -24.92 -35.57 -22.67
N LEU A 16 -25.66 -36.17 -21.74
CA LEU A 16 -25.44 -36.12 -20.28
C LEU A 16 -23.98 -36.33 -19.86
N ALA A 17 -23.19 -37.06 -20.67
CA ALA A 17 -21.77 -37.28 -20.48
C ALA A 17 -20.90 -36.02 -20.66
N GLY A 18 -21.28 -35.10 -21.56
CA GLY A 18 -20.61 -33.80 -21.75
C GLY A 18 -20.91 -32.82 -20.60
N LEU A 19 -22.15 -32.85 -20.09
CA LEU A 19 -22.55 -32.09 -18.90
C LEU A 19 -21.89 -32.62 -17.62
N LEU A 20 -21.71 -33.94 -17.49
CA LEU A 20 -20.96 -34.54 -16.38
C LEU A 20 -19.44 -34.36 -16.51
N ALA A 21 -18.89 -34.28 -17.72
CA ALA A 21 -17.47 -33.98 -17.95
C ALA A 21 -17.12 -32.52 -17.60
N ALA A 22 -18.02 -31.58 -17.88
CA ALA A 22 -17.85 -30.16 -17.49
C ALA A 22 -17.89 -29.94 -15.97
N SER A 23 -18.43 -30.88 -15.19
CA SER A 23 -18.50 -30.79 -13.72
C SER A 23 -17.26 -31.30 -12.96
N ARG A 24 -16.24 -31.85 -13.67
CA ARG A 24 -15.07 -32.51 -13.04
C ARG A 24 -13.74 -31.76 -13.15
N SER A 25 -13.74 -30.45 -13.37
CA SER A 25 -12.56 -29.62 -13.13
C SER A 25 -12.59 -29.01 -11.72
N HIS A 26 -12.50 -29.87 -10.70
CA HIS A 26 -12.05 -29.43 -9.38
C HIS A 26 -10.53 -29.26 -9.44
N PRO A 27 -9.95 -28.10 -9.05
CA PRO A 27 -8.51 -27.95 -8.99
C PRO A 27 -7.97 -28.76 -7.81
N ARG A 28 -7.53 -30.00 -8.07
CA ARG A 28 -6.81 -30.85 -7.11
C ARG A 28 -5.33 -30.45 -6.94
N THR A 29 -4.98 -29.18 -7.21
CA THR A 29 -3.61 -28.68 -7.17
C THR A 29 -3.18 -28.16 -5.79
N ALA A 30 -4.07 -28.07 -4.80
CA ALA A 30 -3.72 -27.58 -3.47
C ALA A 30 -2.89 -28.57 -2.62
N LEU A 31 -3.08 -29.88 -2.78
CA LEU A 31 -2.35 -30.87 -1.99
C LEU A 31 -0.83 -30.93 -2.29
N PRO A 32 -0.37 -30.97 -3.56
CA PRO A 32 1.06 -30.97 -3.85
C PRO A 32 1.73 -29.64 -3.49
N THR A 33 1.05 -28.50 -3.59
CA THR A 33 1.62 -27.19 -3.21
C THR A 33 1.75 -27.04 -1.70
N VAL A 34 0.76 -27.50 -0.92
CA VAL A 34 0.90 -27.52 0.55
C VAL A 34 2.04 -28.44 0.97
N ALA A 35 2.17 -29.62 0.33
CA ALA A 35 3.27 -30.54 0.62
C ALA A 35 4.65 -29.95 0.29
N THR A 36 4.80 -29.22 -0.82
CA THR A 36 6.08 -28.58 -1.16
C THR A 36 6.42 -27.44 -0.20
N VAL A 37 5.43 -26.63 0.22
CA VAL A 37 5.65 -25.57 1.22
C VAL A 37 6.08 -26.18 2.56
N VAL A 38 5.38 -27.21 3.05
CA VAL A 38 5.75 -27.89 4.31
C VAL A 38 7.14 -28.51 4.22
N ALA A 39 7.48 -29.17 3.11
CA ALA A 39 8.81 -29.74 2.90
C ALA A 39 9.90 -28.66 2.88
N SER A 40 9.63 -27.50 2.28
CA SER A 40 10.56 -26.37 2.22
C SER A 40 10.79 -25.76 3.60
N VAL A 41 9.73 -25.57 4.38
CA VAL A 41 9.81 -25.08 5.77
C VAL A 41 10.57 -26.08 6.65
N ALA A 42 10.31 -27.38 6.51
CA ALA A 42 11.06 -28.40 7.24
C ALA A 42 12.55 -28.39 6.87
N ALA A 43 12.90 -28.25 5.59
CA ALA A 43 14.28 -28.14 5.15
C ALA A 43 14.99 -26.90 5.72
N LEU A 44 14.30 -25.75 5.79
CA LEU A 44 14.85 -24.52 6.41
C LEU A 44 15.03 -24.65 7.93
N TYR A 45 14.14 -25.39 8.60
CA TYR A 45 14.22 -25.64 10.03
C TYR A 45 15.39 -26.56 10.38
N PHE A 46 15.48 -27.72 9.72
CA PHE A 46 16.56 -28.69 9.96
C PHE A 46 17.92 -28.20 9.43
N GLY A 47 17.93 -27.43 8.34
CA GLY A 47 19.13 -26.86 7.74
C GLY A 47 19.62 -25.56 8.37
N ARG A 48 19.05 -25.13 9.51
CA ARG A 48 19.34 -23.82 10.14
C ARG A 48 20.83 -23.55 10.35
N GLU A 49 21.65 -24.57 10.64
CA GLU A 49 23.10 -24.41 10.85
C GLU A 49 23.83 -23.95 9.58
N VAL A 50 23.28 -24.25 8.41
CA VAL A 50 23.82 -23.84 7.11
C VAL A 50 23.12 -22.57 6.60
N PHE A 51 21.79 -22.52 6.70
CA PHE A 51 21.01 -21.40 6.16
C PHE A 51 21.15 -20.11 6.96
N LEU A 52 21.30 -20.18 8.29
CA LEU A 52 21.37 -18.99 9.14
C LEU A 52 22.64 -18.14 8.85
N PRO A 53 23.86 -18.70 8.79
CA PRO A 53 25.04 -17.93 8.39
C PRO A 53 24.91 -17.30 7.00
N ILE A 54 24.30 -18.01 6.04
CA ILE A 54 24.07 -17.51 4.68
C ILE A 54 23.05 -16.36 4.68
N ALA A 55 21.95 -16.49 5.44
CA ALA A 55 20.92 -15.46 5.55
C ALA A 55 21.47 -14.18 6.21
N VAL A 56 22.22 -14.33 7.31
CA VAL A 56 22.92 -13.22 7.97
C VAL A 56 23.91 -12.58 7.01
N ALA A 57 24.72 -13.38 6.30
CA ALA A 57 25.68 -12.86 5.35
C ALA A 57 25.02 -12.10 4.20
N LEU A 58 23.93 -12.62 3.64
CA LEU A 58 23.16 -11.97 2.58
C LEU A 58 22.62 -10.60 3.04
N LEU A 59 22.06 -10.53 4.25
CA LEU A 59 21.57 -9.28 4.82
C LEU A 59 22.69 -8.28 5.10
N LEU A 60 23.81 -8.73 5.67
CA LEU A 60 25.00 -7.90 5.88
C LEU A 60 25.57 -7.41 4.55
N THR A 61 25.60 -8.25 3.52
CA THR A 61 26.01 -7.87 2.16
C THR A 61 25.13 -6.73 1.62
N PHE A 62 23.82 -6.78 1.80
CA PHE A 62 22.93 -5.67 1.39
C PHE A 62 23.12 -4.41 2.23
N ALA A 63 23.35 -4.53 3.54
CA ALA A 63 23.64 -3.40 4.42
C ALA A 63 24.99 -2.72 4.10
N ILE A 64 26.01 -3.50 3.75
CA ILE A 64 27.38 -3.03 3.49
C ILE A 64 27.56 -2.59 2.03
N ALA A 65 26.76 -3.08 1.09
CA ALA A 65 26.80 -2.71 -0.33
C ALA A 65 26.80 -1.18 -0.62
N PRO A 66 25.99 -0.33 0.03
CA PRO A 66 26.07 1.12 -0.19
C PRO A 66 27.42 1.70 0.24
N LEU A 67 28.01 1.19 1.32
CA LEU A 67 29.34 1.62 1.79
C LEU A 67 30.45 1.23 0.79
N VAL A 68 30.42 0.00 0.27
CA VAL A 68 31.35 -0.44 -0.78
C VAL A 68 31.20 0.42 -2.03
N SER A 69 29.96 0.73 -2.41
CA SER A 69 29.67 1.57 -3.58
C SER A 69 30.18 3.00 -3.39
N ALA A 70 30.07 3.56 -2.18
CA ALA A 70 30.62 4.85 -1.83
C ALA A 70 32.16 4.86 -1.92
N LEU A 71 32.85 3.85 -1.38
CA LEU A 71 34.31 3.72 -1.51
C LEU A 71 34.76 3.57 -2.97
N LYS A 72 34.02 2.82 -3.79
CA LYS A 72 34.29 2.71 -5.24
C LYS A 72 34.11 4.05 -5.95
N ARG A 73 33.12 4.87 -5.56
CA ARG A 73 32.93 6.23 -6.12
C ARG A 73 34.09 7.17 -5.79
N VAL A 74 34.77 6.96 -4.67
CA VAL A 74 35.99 7.70 -4.28
C VAL A 74 37.24 7.21 -5.05
N GLY A 75 37.12 6.16 -5.87
CA GLY A 75 38.19 5.66 -6.74
C GLY A 75 38.92 4.42 -6.21
N ILE A 76 38.48 3.82 -5.10
CA ILE A 76 39.10 2.61 -4.56
C ILE A 76 38.70 1.37 -5.40
N PRO A 77 39.65 0.53 -5.86
CA PRO A 77 39.34 -0.71 -6.57
C PRO A 77 38.43 -1.66 -5.77
N ARG A 78 37.70 -2.55 -6.47
CA ARG A 78 36.65 -3.41 -5.86
C ARG A 78 37.15 -4.22 -4.65
N LEU A 79 38.26 -4.92 -4.79
CA LEU A 79 38.78 -5.83 -3.76
C LEU A 79 39.15 -5.10 -2.44
N PRO A 80 39.99 -4.04 -2.46
CA PRO A 80 40.28 -3.29 -1.23
C PRO A 80 39.06 -2.55 -0.67
N ALA A 81 38.14 -2.09 -1.51
CA ALA A 81 36.88 -1.48 -1.04
C ALA A 81 36.04 -2.49 -0.24
N VAL A 82 35.86 -3.71 -0.75
CA VAL A 82 35.12 -4.78 -0.05
C VAL A 82 35.80 -5.14 1.26
N ILE A 83 37.11 -5.42 1.24
CA ILE A 83 37.85 -5.80 2.45
C ILE A 83 37.79 -4.69 3.50
N ALA A 84 38.01 -3.44 3.11
CA ALA A 84 37.94 -2.30 4.04
C ALA A 84 36.54 -2.12 4.62
N SER A 85 35.48 -2.24 3.82
CA SER A 85 34.10 -2.12 4.31
C SER A 85 33.72 -3.26 5.26
N VAL A 86 34.09 -4.50 4.96
CA VAL A 86 33.80 -5.64 5.85
C VAL A 86 34.61 -5.54 7.14
N LEU A 87 35.92 -5.31 7.06
CA LEU A 87 36.76 -5.15 8.25
C LEU A 87 36.28 -3.97 9.10
N GLY A 88 35.89 -2.85 8.48
CA GLY A 88 35.32 -1.69 9.18
C GLY A 88 34.01 -2.02 9.90
N ALA A 89 33.08 -2.73 9.25
CA ALA A 89 31.82 -3.13 9.85
C ALA A 89 32.01 -4.09 11.03
N PHE A 90 32.85 -5.12 10.88
CA PHE A 90 33.15 -6.06 11.96
C PHE A 90 33.97 -5.42 13.08
N ALA A 91 34.87 -4.48 12.77
CA ALA A 91 35.58 -3.70 13.79
C ALA A 91 34.61 -2.82 14.59
N ALA A 92 33.62 -2.20 13.94
CA ALA A 92 32.58 -1.44 14.63
C ALA A 92 31.72 -2.33 15.55
N LEU A 93 31.34 -3.52 15.09
CA LEU A 93 30.62 -4.51 15.92
C LEU A 93 31.47 -5.02 17.09
N ALA A 94 32.76 -5.27 16.86
CA ALA A 94 33.69 -5.68 17.91
C ALA A 94 33.88 -4.57 18.95
N LEU A 95 34.02 -3.31 18.52
CA LEU A 95 34.08 -2.14 19.39
C LEU A 95 32.80 -2.00 20.20
N PHE A 96 31.63 -2.08 19.55
CA PHE A 96 30.33 -2.05 20.21
C PHE A 96 30.23 -3.13 21.30
N SER A 97 30.56 -4.38 20.94
CA SER A 97 30.51 -5.52 21.86
C SER A 97 31.49 -5.36 23.03
N PHE A 98 32.68 -4.83 22.78
CA PHE A 98 33.67 -4.55 23.80
C PHE A 98 33.18 -3.49 24.80
N VAL A 99 32.62 -2.37 24.33
CA VAL A 99 32.07 -1.33 25.22
C VAL A 99 30.88 -1.86 26.02
N VAL A 100 29.99 -2.66 25.40
CA VAL A 100 28.90 -3.31 26.15
C VAL A 100 29.45 -4.24 27.23
N ALA A 101 30.44 -5.07 26.91
CA ALA A 101 31.04 -6.00 27.87
C ALA A 101 31.67 -5.30 29.08
N THR A 102 32.39 -4.18 28.86
CA THR A 102 32.97 -3.41 29.97
C THR A 102 31.88 -2.80 30.85
N GLN A 103 30.85 -2.20 30.25
CA GLN A 103 29.77 -1.59 31.00
C GLN A 103 28.91 -2.62 31.78
N VAL A 104 28.72 -3.82 31.23
CA VAL A 104 28.03 -4.92 31.92
C VAL A 104 28.86 -5.43 33.09
N SER A 105 30.19 -5.53 32.93
CA SER A 105 31.10 -5.88 34.02
C SER A 105 31.02 -4.84 35.15
N ASP A 106 31.02 -3.55 34.81
CA ASP A 106 30.87 -2.46 35.79
C ASP A 106 29.51 -2.56 36.51
N LEU A 107 28.42 -2.86 35.79
CA LEU A 107 27.12 -3.09 36.41
C LEU A 107 27.14 -4.29 37.38
N ALA A 108 27.75 -5.40 36.97
CA ALA A 108 27.82 -6.64 37.76
C ALA A 108 28.55 -6.44 39.10
N GLN A 109 29.63 -5.65 39.11
CA GLN A 109 30.38 -5.32 40.32
C GLN A 109 29.57 -4.45 41.30
N ASN A 110 28.63 -3.64 40.79
CA ASN A 110 27.79 -2.75 41.59
C ASN A 110 26.47 -3.40 42.08
N ILE A 111 26.17 -4.65 41.71
CA ILE A 111 24.96 -5.39 42.12
C ILE A 111 24.71 -5.35 43.64
N PRO A 112 25.71 -5.59 44.53
CA PRO A 112 25.48 -5.61 45.97
C PRO A 112 24.89 -4.31 46.51
N VAL A 113 25.27 -3.16 45.95
CA VAL A 113 24.77 -1.83 46.35
C VAL A 113 23.28 -1.69 46.00
N TYR A 114 22.88 -2.18 44.83
CA TYR A 114 21.49 -2.10 44.35
C TYR A 114 20.54 -3.00 45.15
N GLN A 115 21.02 -4.14 45.67
CA GLN A 115 20.20 -5.06 46.48
C GLN A 115 19.68 -4.38 47.77
N ILE A 116 20.51 -3.57 48.42
CA ILE A 116 20.16 -2.89 49.68
C ILE A 116 19.00 -1.91 49.48
N ASN A 117 19.02 -1.16 48.38
CA ASN A 117 17.98 -0.19 48.05
C ASN A 117 16.64 -0.86 47.69
N ILE A 118 16.67 -1.98 46.95
CA ILE A 118 15.47 -2.75 46.61
C ILE A 118 14.79 -3.28 47.88
N LEU A 119 15.57 -3.86 48.80
CA LEU A 119 15.04 -4.37 50.07
C LEU A 119 14.44 -3.25 50.93
N THR A 120 15.01 -2.06 50.88
CA THR A 120 14.50 -0.88 51.61
C THR A 120 13.15 -0.43 51.05
N LYS A 121 12.98 -0.42 49.71
CA LYS A 121 11.68 -0.12 49.06
C LYS A 121 10.61 -1.16 49.36
N ILE A 122 10.95 -2.45 49.37
CA ILE A 122 10.02 -3.52 49.72
C ILE A 122 9.53 -3.36 51.17
N ARG A 123 10.42 -2.94 52.09
CA ARG A 123 10.03 -2.63 53.48
C ARG A 123 9.15 -1.38 53.58
N ALA A 124 9.48 -0.31 52.88
CA ALA A 124 8.67 0.92 52.84
C ALA A 124 7.25 0.67 52.26
N LEU A 125 7.14 -0.18 51.23
CA LEU A 125 5.85 -0.62 50.67
C LEU A 125 5.06 -1.51 51.66
N LYS A 126 5.75 -2.33 52.44
CA LYS A 126 5.17 -3.16 53.51
C LYS A 126 4.63 -2.30 54.66
N GLU A 127 5.33 -1.22 55.01
CA GLU A 127 4.92 -0.25 56.02
C GLU A 127 3.72 0.61 55.59
N ASN A 128 3.60 0.92 54.29
CA ASN A 128 2.49 1.70 53.72
C ASN A 128 1.22 0.87 53.40
N GLY A 129 1.10 -0.36 53.90
CA GLY A 129 -0.17 -1.12 53.95
C GLY A 129 -0.63 -1.82 52.66
N LEU A 130 0.08 -1.70 51.54
CA LEU A 130 -0.33 -2.29 50.24
C LEU A 130 0.18 -3.74 50.00
N GLY A 131 0.99 -4.32 50.90
CA GLY A 131 1.79 -5.52 50.60
C GLY A 131 1.62 -6.75 51.52
N ASN A 132 0.72 -6.74 52.51
CA ASN A 132 0.71 -7.74 53.59
C ASN A 132 0.56 -9.21 53.14
N GLY A 133 -0.08 -9.47 51.99
CA GLY A 133 -0.36 -10.85 51.53
C GLY A 133 0.74 -11.50 50.66
N ILE A 134 1.47 -10.73 49.87
CA ILE A 134 2.45 -11.24 48.88
C ILE A 134 3.87 -11.16 49.45
N ILE A 135 4.18 -10.10 50.20
CA ILE A 135 5.51 -9.89 50.76
C ILE A 135 5.83 -10.90 51.86
N SER A 136 4.84 -11.29 52.68
CA SER A 136 4.99 -12.33 53.72
C SER A 136 5.26 -13.72 53.13
N ARG A 137 4.73 -14.01 51.93
CA ARG A 137 5.00 -15.24 51.20
C ARG A 137 6.41 -15.25 50.58
N LEU A 138 6.86 -14.15 50.00
CA LEU A 138 8.23 -14.05 49.48
C LEU A 138 9.29 -14.06 50.59
N SER A 139 9.05 -13.37 51.71
CA SER A 139 9.97 -13.44 52.86
C SER A 139 10.05 -14.86 53.40
N GLY A 140 8.93 -15.57 53.47
CA GLY A 140 8.92 -16.98 53.88
C GLY A 140 9.62 -17.92 52.89
N VAL A 141 9.72 -17.58 51.60
CA VAL A 141 10.49 -18.36 50.61
C VAL A 141 11.98 -18.04 50.69
N ILE A 142 12.36 -16.76 50.86
CA ILE A 142 13.76 -16.34 51.00
C ILE A 142 14.36 -16.87 52.32
N GLU A 143 13.58 -16.84 53.41
CA GLU A 143 14.00 -17.36 54.71
C GLU A 143 14.09 -18.90 54.70
N ARG A 144 13.22 -19.58 53.95
CA ARG A 144 13.34 -21.03 53.72
C ARG A 144 14.55 -21.38 52.86
N VAL A 145 14.82 -20.61 51.80
CA VAL A 145 16.01 -20.81 50.95
C VAL A 145 17.28 -20.53 51.74
N GLY A 146 17.31 -19.46 52.54
CA GLY A 146 18.42 -19.16 53.47
C GLY A 146 18.62 -20.25 54.52
N GLN A 147 17.54 -20.78 55.08
CA GLN A 147 17.60 -21.93 56.01
C GLN A 147 17.99 -23.24 55.32
N GLU A 148 17.70 -23.43 54.02
CA GLU A 148 18.17 -24.59 53.25
C GLU A 148 19.70 -24.51 53.03
N PHE A 149 20.24 -23.30 52.86
CA PHE A 149 21.69 -23.06 52.81
C PHE A 149 22.37 -23.17 54.19
N GLU A 150 21.72 -22.74 55.29
CA GLU A 150 22.23 -22.92 56.66
C GLU A 150 22.08 -24.36 57.19
N ARG A 151 21.07 -25.13 56.73
CA ARG A 151 20.90 -26.56 57.08
C ARG A 151 21.96 -27.46 56.46
N GLN A 152 22.78 -26.92 55.56
CA GLN A 152 23.96 -27.60 55.01
C GLN A 152 25.24 -27.34 55.80
N GLU A 153 25.15 -26.71 56.98
CA GLU A 153 26.16 -26.85 58.04
C GLU A 153 25.72 -27.93 59.04
N PRO A 154 26.57 -28.94 59.33
CA PRO A 154 26.27 -29.93 60.34
C PRO A 154 26.26 -29.27 61.74
N GLN A 155 25.08 -29.16 62.35
CA GLN A 155 24.96 -28.82 63.76
C GLN A 155 25.50 -29.97 64.62
N LEU A 156 26.61 -29.74 65.32
CA LEU A 156 27.12 -30.67 66.34
C LEU A 156 26.25 -30.63 67.61
N PRO A 157 26.06 -31.75 68.33
CA PRO A 157 25.43 -31.76 69.64
C PRO A 157 26.35 -31.14 70.69
N SER A 158 25.78 -30.31 71.57
CA SER A 158 26.45 -29.84 72.79
C SER A 158 26.50 -30.96 73.82
N ALA A 159 27.71 -31.38 74.22
CA ALA A 159 28.00 -31.82 75.58
C ALA A 159 29.50 -31.78 75.86
N ALA A 160 29.84 -31.25 77.03
CA ALA A 160 31.17 -31.21 77.61
C ALA A 160 31.96 -32.53 77.46
N GLN A 161 33.21 -32.46 76.97
CA GLN A 161 34.40 -33.19 77.49
C GLN A 161 35.65 -33.06 76.58
N THR A 162 36.74 -32.56 77.19
CA THR A 162 38.20 -32.71 76.87
C THR A 162 38.76 -32.29 75.50
N PRO A 163 39.90 -31.54 75.45
CA PRO A 163 40.43 -30.99 74.22
C PRO A 163 41.23 -32.05 73.44
N LYS A 164 40.65 -32.55 72.35
CA LYS A 164 41.38 -33.27 71.31
C LYS A 164 41.46 -32.32 70.11
N ARG A 165 42.68 -31.95 69.71
CA ARG A 165 42.93 -31.13 68.51
C ARG A 165 42.40 -31.88 67.29
N ASP A 166 41.30 -31.40 66.73
CA ASP A 166 40.83 -31.85 65.44
C ASP A 166 41.72 -31.25 64.33
N PRO A 167 42.14 -32.05 63.33
CA PRO A 167 42.88 -31.56 62.19
C PRO A 167 41.97 -30.61 61.38
N ILE A 168 42.48 -29.41 61.13
CA ILE A 168 41.87 -28.43 60.22
C ILE A 168 41.68 -29.15 58.88
N PRO A 169 40.45 -29.29 58.34
CA PRO A 169 40.30 -29.78 56.99
C PRO A 169 40.87 -28.69 56.09
N VAL A 170 42.09 -28.90 55.63
CA VAL A 170 42.62 -28.17 54.49
C VAL A 170 41.76 -28.62 53.33
N GLU A 171 40.74 -27.81 53.01
CA GLU A 171 40.14 -27.87 51.69
C GLU A 171 41.29 -27.57 50.73
N ILE A 172 41.82 -28.65 50.15
CA ILE A 172 42.72 -28.55 49.02
C ILE A 172 41.83 -27.93 47.96
N VAL A 173 41.90 -26.60 47.82
CA VAL A 173 41.56 -25.92 46.58
C VAL A 173 42.44 -26.62 45.58
N ALA A 174 41.90 -27.68 44.95
CA ALA A 174 42.50 -28.26 43.78
C ALA A 174 42.66 -27.06 42.88
N GLN A 175 43.91 -26.62 42.68
CA GLN A 175 44.21 -25.62 41.67
C GLN A 175 43.59 -26.22 40.42
N GLU A 176 42.43 -25.69 39.99
CA GLU A 176 41.86 -26.05 38.69
C GLU A 176 43.05 -25.93 37.75
N ARG A 177 43.43 -27.05 37.10
CA ARG A 177 44.65 -27.06 36.30
C ARG A 177 44.55 -25.84 35.38
N PRO A 178 45.58 -24.99 35.24
CA PRO A 178 45.47 -23.77 34.44
C PRO A 178 44.92 -24.02 33.03
N LEU A 179 45.12 -25.23 32.51
CA LEU A 179 44.54 -25.76 31.27
C LEU A 179 43.02 -26.00 31.31
N GLU A 180 42.45 -26.48 32.42
CA GLU A 180 41.00 -26.71 32.57
C GLU A 180 40.24 -25.39 32.72
N VAL A 181 40.80 -24.41 33.43
CA VAL A 181 40.25 -23.04 33.49
C VAL A 181 40.30 -22.38 32.11
N LEU A 182 41.44 -22.51 31.43
CA LEU A 182 41.62 -22.00 30.08
C LEU A 182 40.62 -22.65 29.11
N GLN A 183 40.39 -23.97 29.20
CA GLN A 183 39.41 -24.67 28.37
C GLN A 183 37.98 -24.23 28.67
N LYS A 184 37.58 -24.10 29.94
CA LYS A 184 36.24 -23.60 30.33
C LYS A 184 35.97 -22.17 29.87
N VAL A 185 36.99 -21.33 29.73
CA VAL A 185 36.86 -19.94 29.24
C VAL A 185 36.91 -19.88 27.71
N ILE A 186 37.77 -20.66 27.07
CA ILE A 186 37.99 -20.65 25.61
C ILE A 186 36.87 -21.38 24.87
N GLU A 187 36.36 -22.50 25.39
CA GLU A 187 35.39 -23.35 24.69
C GLU A 187 34.05 -22.64 24.38
N PRO A 188 33.45 -21.84 25.30
CA PRO A 188 32.27 -21.03 24.99
C PRO A 188 32.53 -19.89 24.00
N LEU A 189 33.78 -19.40 23.90
CA LEU A 189 34.16 -18.32 22.99
C LEU A 189 34.43 -18.83 21.56
N LEU A 190 34.89 -20.07 21.39
CA LEU A 190 35.23 -20.66 20.09
C LEU A 190 34.03 -20.80 19.16
N SER A 191 32.88 -21.24 19.69
CA SER A 191 31.69 -21.50 18.86
C SER A 191 31.15 -20.22 18.20
N PRO A 192 30.91 -19.11 18.94
CA PRO A 192 30.55 -17.83 18.32
C PRO A 192 31.62 -17.31 17.36
N LEU A 193 32.92 -17.42 17.70
CA LEU A 193 34.00 -16.97 16.82
C LEU A 193 34.05 -17.75 15.50
N GLY A 194 33.83 -19.07 15.54
CA GLY A 194 33.76 -19.91 14.36
C GLY A 194 32.61 -19.50 13.44
N SER A 195 31.42 -19.30 14.00
CA SER A 195 30.25 -18.83 13.24
C SER A 195 30.44 -17.43 12.67
N ALA A 196 31.00 -16.50 13.45
CA ALA A 196 31.28 -15.13 13.02
C ALA A 196 32.34 -15.12 11.91
N GLY A 197 33.41 -15.89 12.05
CA GLY A 197 34.44 -16.06 11.03
C GLY A 197 33.87 -16.62 9.73
N LEU A 198 32.99 -17.62 9.80
CA LEU A 198 32.27 -18.13 8.63
C LEU A 198 31.42 -17.03 7.97
N VAL A 199 30.64 -16.28 8.75
CA VAL A 199 29.83 -15.16 8.23
C VAL A 199 30.72 -14.12 7.56
N VAL A 200 31.84 -13.72 8.18
CA VAL A 200 32.81 -12.78 7.58
C VAL A 200 33.27 -13.27 6.21
N VAL A 201 33.70 -14.53 6.13
CA VAL A 201 34.17 -15.14 4.87
C VAL A 201 33.05 -15.13 3.83
N VAL A 202 31.85 -15.59 4.18
CA VAL A 202 30.71 -15.62 3.26
C VAL A 202 30.33 -14.21 2.79
N VAL A 203 30.33 -13.20 3.67
CA VAL A 203 30.05 -11.80 3.31
C VAL A 203 31.11 -11.26 2.33
N ILE A 204 32.39 -11.53 2.56
CA ILE A 204 33.48 -11.11 1.66
C ILE A 204 33.27 -11.73 0.28
N PHE A 205 33.07 -13.05 0.20
CA PHE A 205 32.82 -13.74 -1.08
C PHE A 205 31.54 -13.26 -1.75
N MET A 206 30.45 -13.06 -1.01
CA MET A 206 29.19 -12.53 -1.54
C MET A 206 29.33 -11.11 -2.11
N LEU A 207 30.11 -10.23 -1.47
CA LEU A 207 30.39 -8.88 -1.98
C LEU A 207 31.36 -8.92 -3.17
N MET A 208 32.38 -9.78 -3.12
CA MET A 208 33.35 -9.94 -4.19
C MET A 208 32.74 -10.54 -5.46
N GLU A 209 31.88 -11.54 -5.35
CA GLU A 209 31.21 -12.22 -6.48
C GLU A 209 29.77 -11.75 -6.69
N ARG A 210 29.34 -10.62 -6.12
CA ARG A 210 27.94 -10.15 -6.16
C ARG A 210 27.30 -10.19 -7.56
N GLU A 211 28.06 -9.76 -8.57
CA GLU A 211 27.61 -9.74 -9.98
C GLU A 211 27.50 -11.16 -10.54
N ASP A 212 28.52 -11.99 -10.35
CA ASP A 212 28.52 -13.39 -10.81
C ASP A 212 27.46 -14.24 -10.11
N LEU A 213 27.24 -14.05 -8.80
CA LEU A 213 26.21 -14.75 -8.03
C LEU A 213 24.81 -14.38 -8.52
N ARG A 214 24.59 -13.10 -8.85
CA ARG A 214 23.35 -12.63 -9.46
C ARG A 214 23.15 -13.32 -10.82
N ASP A 215 24.17 -13.33 -11.67
CA ASP A 215 24.08 -13.91 -13.02
C ASP A 215 23.86 -15.43 -12.98
N ARG A 216 24.50 -16.13 -12.04
CA ARG A 216 24.29 -17.57 -11.78
C ARG A 216 22.88 -17.86 -11.28
N PHE A 217 22.35 -17.04 -10.37
CA PHE A 217 20.99 -17.18 -9.86
C PHE A 217 19.96 -16.96 -10.96
N ILE A 218 20.15 -15.92 -11.78
CA ILE A 218 19.29 -15.65 -12.94
C ILE A 218 19.28 -16.85 -13.91
N ARG A 219 20.44 -17.49 -14.13
CA ARG A 219 20.53 -18.71 -14.95
C ARG A 219 19.80 -19.91 -14.35
N LEU A 220 19.72 -20.01 -13.02
CA LEU A 220 19.03 -21.10 -12.32
C LEU A 220 17.50 -20.99 -12.43
N VAL A 221 16.96 -19.78 -12.42
CA VAL A 221 15.51 -19.50 -12.47
C VAL A 221 14.94 -19.64 -13.91
N GLY A 222 15.80 -19.61 -14.92
CA GLY A 222 15.45 -19.90 -16.32
C GLY A 222 15.36 -18.65 -17.21
N TYR A 223 15.54 -18.84 -18.52
CA TYR A 223 15.62 -17.76 -19.52
C TYR A 223 14.28 -17.08 -19.87
N GLY A 224 13.16 -17.53 -19.29
CA GLY A 224 11.81 -17.12 -19.71
C GLY A 224 11.50 -15.65 -19.49
N ASP A 225 12.17 -14.97 -18.54
CA ASP A 225 11.95 -13.56 -18.25
C ASP A 225 13.18 -12.94 -17.54
N LEU A 226 14.29 -12.82 -18.29
CA LEU A 226 15.58 -12.31 -17.79
C LEU A 226 15.43 -10.92 -17.16
N HIS A 227 14.62 -10.06 -17.78
CA HIS A 227 14.40 -8.68 -17.34
C HIS A 227 13.66 -8.62 -16.00
N ARG A 228 12.56 -9.37 -15.83
CA ARG A 228 11.80 -9.42 -14.58
C ARG A 228 12.59 -9.98 -13.41
N THR A 229 13.34 -11.07 -13.62
CA THR A 229 14.18 -11.68 -12.56
C THR A 229 15.32 -10.75 -12.15
N THR A 230 15.89 -10.04 -13.11
CA THR A 230 16.96 -9.04 -12.92
C THR A 230 16.47 -7.83 -12.13
N GLN A 231 15.26 -7.34 -12.44
CA GLN A 231 14.57 -6.26 -11.71
C GLN A 231 14.21 -6.71 -10.28
N ALA A 232 13.64 -7.90 -10.10
CA ALA A 232 13.28 -8.45 -8.79
C ALA A 232 14.44 -8.43 -7.80
N LEU A 233 15.61 -8.91 -8.23
CA LEU A 233 16.82 -8.98 -7.39
C LEU A 233 17.40 -7.61 -7.08
N GLN A 234 17.35 -6.67 -8.04
CA GLN A 234 17.81 -5.30 -7.83
C GLN A 234 16.89 -4.54 -6.88
N ASP A 235 15.58 -4.66 -7.07
CA ASP A 235 14.57 -4.04 -6.25
C ASP A 235 14.58 -4.61 -4.83
N ALA A 236 14.71 -5.93 -4.68
CA ALA A 236 14.84 -6.57 -3.37
C ALA A 236 16.08 -6.05 -2.64
N GLY A 237 17.23 -6.05 -3.30
CA GLY A 237 18.47 -5.55 -2.71
C GLY A 237 18.42 -4.07 -2.34
N LYS A 238 17.81 -3.22 -3.18
CA LYS A 238 17.66 -1.79 -2.92
C LYS A 238 16.71 -1.53 -1.74
N ARG A 239 15.53 -2.16 -1.73
CA ARG A 239 14.53 -2.01 -0.66
C ARG A 239 15.06 -2.50 0.68
N VAL A 240 15.71 -3.66 0.72
CA VAL A 240 16.28 -4.23 1.95
C VAL A 240 17.45 -3.39 2.46
N GLY A 241 18.35 -2.97 1.57
CA GLY A 241 19.48 -2.10 1.94
C GLY A 241 19.02 -0.74 2.47
N GLN A 242 18.05 -0.11 1.81
CA GLN A 242 17.44 1.14 2.28
C GLN A 242 16.74 0.95 3.61
N TYR A 243 15.95 -0.12 3.79
CA TYR A 243 15.30 -0.43 5.05
C TYR A 243 16.30 -0.60 6.20
N LEU A 244 17.35 -1.42 6.03
CA LEU A 244 18.37 -1.64 7.06
C LEU A 244 19.13 -0.35 7.40
N LEU A 245 19.41 0.47 6.40
CA LEU A 245 20.06 1.78 6.61
C LEU A 245 19.13 2.74 7.38
N MET A 246 17.87 2.86 6.96
CA MET A 246 16.90 3.72 7.65
C MET A 246 16.65 3.24 9.07
N GLN A 247 16.56 1.91 9.29
CA GLN A 247 16.46 1.33 10.63
C GLN A 247 17.66 1.69 11.50
N LEU A 248 18.88 1.62 10.97
CA LEU A 248 20.08 2.05 11.70
C LEU A 248 20.01 3.54 12.04
N VAL A 249 19.60 4.39 11.09
CA VAL A 249 19.47 5.85 11.31
C VAL A 249 18.44 6.15 12.40
N VAL A 250 17.23 5.58 12.31
CA VAL A 250 16.18 5.73 13.35
C VAL A 250 16.69 5.23 14.70
N ASN A 251 17.31 4.06 14.76
CA ASN A 251 17.81 3.49 16.00
C ASN A 251 18.91 4.39 16.62
N VAL A 252 19.79 5.00 15.81
CA VAL A 252 20.81 5.96 16.30
C VAL A 252 20.17 7.24 16.82
N ILE A 253 19.20 7.80 16.08
CA ILE A 253 18.45 8.99 16.50
C ILE A 253 17.68 8.73 17.79
N TYR A 254 17.24 7.50 18.04
CA TYR A 254 16.61 7.08 19.29
C TYR A 254 17.62 6.89 20.43
N ALA A 255 18.72 6.18 20.17
CA ALA A 255 19.69 5.77 21.19
C ALA A 255 20.47 6.94 21.79
N ILE A 256 20.80 7.97 21.00
CA ILE A 256 21.56 9.14 21.46
C ILE A 256 20.77 9.92 22.53
N PRO A 257 19.53 10.38 22.29
CA PRO A 257 18.70 11.02 23.31
C PRO A 257 18.43 10.14 24.53
N ILE A 258 18.22 8.82 24.36
CA ILE A 258 18.07 7.92 25.51
C ILE A 258 19.34 7.90 26.37
N THR A 259 20.52 7.80 25.75
CA THR A 259 21.80 7.85 26.46
C THR A 259 21.94 9.16 27.24
N ILE A 260 21.68 10.29 26.57
CA ILE A 260 21.80 11.62 27.18
C ILE A 260 20.78 11.77 28.30
N GLY A 261 19.52 11.37 28.09
CA GLY A 261 18.45 11.46 29.07
C GLY A 261 18.72 10.62 30.32
N LEU A 262 19.16 9.38 30.15
CA LEU A 262 19.55 8.52 31.29
C LEU A 262 20.76 9.08 32.03
N TRP A 263 21.73 9.65 31.31
CA TRP A 263 22.89 10.31 31.92
C TRP A 263 22.49 11.54 32.73
N VAL A 264 21.60 12.39 32.20
CA VAL A 264 21.03 13.56 32.90
C VAL A 264 20.24 13.15 34.15
N LEU A 265 19.52 12.03 34.09
CA LEU A 265 18.80 11.46 35.23
C LEU A 265 19.71 10.81 36.27
N GLY A 266 21.02 10.68 36.00
CA GLY A 266 22.00 10.09 36.90
C GLY A 266 21.94 8.56 36.96
N ILE A 267 21.36 7.90 35.96
CA ILE A 267 21.33 6.44 35.89
C ILE A 267 22.71 5.93 35.46
N PRO A 268 23.31 4.98 36.22
CA PRO A 268 24.64 4.47 35.90
C PRO A 268 24.61 3.68 34.60
N ASN A 269 25.75 3.67 33.91
CA ASN A 269 25.91 2.99 32.62
C ASN A 269 24.89 3.47 31.56
N ALA A 270 24.55 4.76 31.52
CA ALA A 270 23.62 5.32 30.53
C ALA A 270 23.99 4.96 29.08
N LEU A 271 25.29 4.92 28.76
CA LEU A 271 25.79 4.49 27.44
C LEU A 271 25.47 3.02 27.13
N LEU A 272 25.57 2.12 28.11
CA LEU A 272 25.16 0.72 27.95
C LEU A 272 23.70 0.62 27.51
N TRP A 273 22.82 1.36 28.19
CA TRP A 273 21.40 1.31 27.94
C TRP A 273 21.01 1.90 26.60
N GLY A 274 21.64 3.01 26.19
CA GLY A 274 21.44 3.56 24.85
C GLY A 274 21.96 2.65 23.74
N MET A 275 23.14 2.04 23.92
CA MET A 275 23.67 1.04 22.98
C MET A 275 22.80 -0.23 22.94
N LEU A 276 22.29 -0.69 24.08
CA LEU A 276 21.38 -1.83 24.13
C LEU A 276 20.06 -1.49 23.44
N ALA A 277 19.52 -0.27 23.63
CA ALA A 277 18.35 0.21 22.92
C ALA A 277 18.59 0.28 21.39
N LEU A 278 19.77 0.77 20.97
CA LEU A 278 20.20 0.78 19.56
C LEU A 278 20.15 -0.63 18.94
N ALA A 279 20.68 -1.63 19.66
CA ALA A 279 20.74 -3.01 19.18
C ALA A 279 19.37 -3.70 19.24
N LEU A 280 18.62 -3.55 20.33
CA LEU A 280 17.34 -4.22 20.52
C LEU A 280 16.25 -3.65 19.59
N ARG A 281 16.31 -2.36 19.23
CA ARG A 281 15.31 -1.74 18.34
C ARG A 281 15.37 -2.26 16.89
N PHE A 282 16.35 -3.09 16.52
CA PHE A 282 16.26 -3.88 15.29
C PHE A 282 15.12 -4.91 15.32
N VAL A 283 14.64 -5.29 16.52
CA VAL A 283 13.46 -6.13 16.70
C VAL A 283 12.23 -5.24 16.86
N PRO A 284 11.29 -5.22 15.89
CA PRO A 284 10.08 -4.41 15.98
C PRO A 284 9.23 -4.77 17.19
N TYR A 285 8.59 -3.77 17.81
CA TYR A 285 7.69 -3.84 18.97
C TYR A 285 8.30 -4.38 20.28
N ILE A 286 9.03 -5.49 20.22
CA ILE A 286 9.63 -6.16 21.38
C ILE A 286 10.90 -5.43 21.81
N GLY A 287 11.70 -4.97 20.86
CA GLY A 287 12.98 -4.31 21.10
C GLY A 287 12.91 -3.12 22.06
N PRO A 288 12.04 -2.12 21.81
CA PRO A 288 11.88 -0.97 22.70
C PRO A 288 11.44 -1.35 24.11
N ILE A 289 10.53 -2.33 24.25
CA ILE A 289 10.02 -2.80 25.55
C ILE A 289 11.16 -3.42 26.37
N ILE A 290 11.91 -4.34 25.79
CA ILE A 290 13.04 -4.99 26.47
C ILE A 290 14.13 -3.95 26.77
N GLY A 291 14.39 -3.04 25.83
CA GLY A 291 15.37 -1.96 25.97
C GLY A 291 15.03 -0.98 27.10
N ALA A 292 13.75 -0.73 27.36
CA ALA A 292 13.29 0.14 28.46
C ALA A 292 13.19 -0.59 29.81
N LEU A 293 12.90 -1.89 29.81
CA LEU A 293 12.65 -2.68 31.02
C LEU A 293 13.85 -2.70 31.97
N LEU A 294 15.05 -2.94 31.44
CA LEU A 294 16.26 -3.05 32.27
C LEU A 294 16.68 -1.70 32.89
N PRO A 295 16.72 -0.58 32.15
CA PRO A 295 16.91 0.76 32.73
C PRO A 295 15.86 1.13 33.77
N LEU A 296 14.58 0.80 33.55
CA LEU A 296 13.51 1.04 34.51
C LEU A 296 13.73 0.27 35.81
N PHE A 297 14.11 -1.01 35.70
CA PHE A 297 14.45 -1.82 36.85
C PHE A 297 15.65 -1.23 37.61
N LEU A 298 16.67 -0.76 36.90
CA LEU A 298 17.82 -0.09 37.51
C LEU A 298 17.42 1.24 38.19
N ALA A 299 16.56 2.05 37.57
CA ALA A 299 16.04 3.28 38.16
C ALA A 299 15.28 3.01 39.47
N LEU A 300 14.55 1.89 39.53
CA LEU A 300 13.93 1.41 40.76
C LEU A 300 14.97 1.04 41.82
N ALA A 301 16.10 0.45 41.43
CA ALA A 301 17.13 -0.03 42.34
C ALA A 301 18.14 1.05 42.81
N VAL A 302 18.36 2.10 42.04
CA VAL A 302 19.40 3.10 42.33
C VAL A 302 18.93 4.17 43.32
N ALA A 303 17.70 4.69 43.17
CA ALA A 303 17.20 5.78 44.01
C ALA A 303 16.16 5.29 45.02
N PRO A 304 16.13 5.81 46.27
CA PRO A 304 15.14 5.42 47.28
C PRO A 304 13.71 5.88 46.94
N GLY A 305 13.54 6.92 46.12
CA GLY A 305 12.24 7.45 45.70
C GLY A 305 11.67 6.85 44.40
N TRP A 306 10.42 7.19 44.09
CA TRP A 306 9.74 6.80 42.83
C TRP A 306 9.97 7.79 41.67
N SER A 307 10.42 9.01 41.98
CA SER A 307 10.61 10.08 40.99
C SER A 307 11.55 9.65 39.84
N LEU A 308 12.69 9.03 40.16
CA LEU A 308 13.64 8.57 39.13
C LEU A 308 13.02 7.54 38.19
N LEU A 309 12.22 6.60 38.71
CA LEU A 309 11.51 5.62 37.90
C LEU A 309 10.49 6.28 36.97
N LEU A 310 9.71 7.24 37.50
CA LEU A 310 8.69 7.95 36.72
C LEU A 310 9.31 8.79 35.60
N TRP A 311 10.39 9.53 35.88
CA TRP A 311 11.10 10.30 34.86
C TRP A 311 11.79 9.42 33.82
N THR A 312 12.32 8.27 34.23
CA THR A 312 12.89 7.29 33.30
C THR A 312 11.81 6.70 32.40
N GLY A 313 10.64 6.34 32.96
CA GLY A 313 9.49 5.88 32.19
C GLY A 313 8.98 6.95 31.23
N ALA A 314 8.85 8.19 31.71
CA ALA A 314 8.46 9.32 30.89
C ALA A 314 9.45 9.57 29.74
N LEU A 315 10.76 9.44 29.97
CA LEU A 315 11.78 9.54 28.94
C LEU A 315 11.59 8.50 27.83
N PHE A 316 11.44 7.22 28.19
CA PHE A 316 11.23 6.15 27.20
C PHE A 316 9.89 6.31 26.46
N ILE A 317 8.81 6.64 27.15
CA ILE A 317 7.48 6.85 26.54
C ILE A 317 7.51 8.05 25.60
N ALA A 318 8.08 9.18 26.03
CA ALA A 318 8.18 10.38 25.20
C ALA A 318 9.04 10.13 23.97
N MET A 319 10.18 9.45 24.13
CA MET A 319 11.03 9.10 22.99
C MET A 319 10.32 8.13 22.04
N GLU A 320 9.58 7.14 22.56
CA GLU A 320 8.82 6.22 21.72
C GLU A 320 7.71 6.94 20.94
N LEU A 321 7.01 7.88 21.58
CA LEU A 321 5.96 8.67 20.93
C LEU A 321 6.53 9.58 19.84
N ILE A 322 7.64 10.27 20.11
CA ILE A 322 8.33 11.13 19.13
C ILE A 322 8.86 10.28 17.98
N THR A 323 9.49 9.14 18.28
CA THR A 323 10.03 8.28 17.23
C THR A 323 8.94 7.66 16.38
N GLY A 324 7.94 7.02 16.99
CA GLY A 324 6.86 6.33 16.26
C GLY A 324 5.93 7.26 15.48
N ASN A 325 5.66 8.48 15.97
CA ASN A 325 4.69 9.38 15.32
C ASN A 325 5.34 10.52 14.50
N VAL A 326 6.63 10.82 14.70
CA VAL A 326 7.29 11.93 14.00
C VAL A 326 8.46 11.42 13.18
N ILE A 327 9.45 10.78 13.82
CA ILE A 327 10.70 10.40 13.14
C ILE A 327 10.45 9.29 12.12
N GLU A 328 9.69 8.25 12.49
CA GLU A 328 9.42 7.12 11.61
C GLU A 328 8.61 7.53 10.38
N PRO A 329 7.47 8.26 10.48
CA PRO A 329 6.75 8.73 9.29
C PRO A 329 7.60 9.67 8.42
N TRP A 330 8.41 10.54 9.04
CA TRP A 330 9.27 11.46 8.32
C TRP A 330 10.41 10.76 7.57
N LEU A 331 10.99 9.69 8.13
CA LEU A 331 12.13 8.98 7.54
C LEU A 331 11.71 7.82 6.62
N TYR A 332 10.59 7.15 6.91
CA TYR A 332 10.05 6.04 6.14
C TYR A 332 8.96 6.45 5.13
N GLY A 333 8.87 7.74 4.75
CA GLY A 333 7.84 8.30 3.86
C GLY A 333 7.34 7.31 2.80
N SER A 334 6.02 7.06 2.82
CA SER A 334 5.32 5.91 2.22
C SER A 334 5.76 4.54 2.77
N ARG A 335 4.82 3.86 3.47
CA ARG A 335 5.00 2.59 4.22
C ARG A 335 5.92 1.62 3.48
N THR A 336 6.77 0.88 4.21
CA THR A 336 7.78 -0.12 3.76
C THR A 336 7.28 -1.23 2.80
N GLY A 337 6.04 -1.15 2.32
CA GLY A 337 5.39 -2.12 1.45
C GLY A 337 4.86 -3.34 2.19
N LEU A 338 5.02 -3.41 3.51
CA LEU A 338 4.60 -4.54 4.34
C LEU A 338 3.46 -4.18 5.29
N SER A 339 2.43 -5.02 5.31
CA SER A 339 1.33 -4.92 6.27
C SER A 339 1.81 -5.02 7.72
N PRO A 340 1.27 -4.21 8.66
CA PRO A 340 1.56 -4.38 10.08
C PRO A 340 1.29 -5.82 10.55
N LEU A 341 0.24 -6.45 10.02
CA LEU A 341 -0.07 -7.86 10.29
C LEU A 341 1.04 -8.77 9.77
N ALA A 342 1.59 -8.48 8.58
CA ALA A 342 2.69 -9.23 8.00
C ALA A 342 3.93 -9.20 8.90
N ILE A 343 4.26 -8.06 9.49
CA ILE A 343 5.40 -7.92 10.41
C ILE A 343 5.22 -8.82 11.64
N ILE A 344 4.01 -8.87 12.23
CA ILE A 344 3.71 -9.70 13.40
C ILE A 344 3.78 -11.19 13.04
N VAL A 345 3.11 -11.59 11.95
CA VAL A 345 3.09 -12.99 11.49
C VAL A 345 4.50 -13.46 11.14
N ALA A 346 5.28 -12.62 10.45
CA ALA A 346 6.68 -12.89 10.16
C ALA A 346 7.49 -13.06 11.44
N ALA A 347 7.35 -12.16 12.41
CA ALA A 347 8.08 -12.24 13.68
C ALA A 347 7.82 -13.58 14.38
N ILE A 348 6.57 -14.03 14.44
CA ILE A 348 6.20 -15.33 15.02
C ILE A 348 6.83 -16.48 14.22
N PHE A 349 6.68 -16.47 12.90
CA PHE A 349 7.17 -17.52 12.01
C PHE A 349 8.70 -17.67 12.07
N TRP A 350 9.45 -16.57 11.93
CA TRP A 350 10.91 -16.58 11.93
C TRP A 350 11.49 -16.87 13.31
N THR A 351 10.83 -16.42 14.40
CA THR A 351 11.23 -16.79 15.77
C THR A 351 11.08 -18.29 15.99
N TRP A 352 9.99 -18.89 15.51
CA TRP A 352 9.81 -20.34 15.60
C TRP A 352 10.85 -21.10 14.76
N LEU A 353 11.22 -20.57 13.59
CA LEU A 353 12.16 -21.22 12.67
C LEU A 353 13.61 -21.19 13.19
N TRP A 354 14.10 -20.01 13.57
CA TRP A 354 15.52 -19.76 13.88
C TRP A 354 15.77 -19.10 15.24
N GLY A 355 14.76 -19.01 16.11
CA GLY A 355 14.90 -18.45 17.46
C GLY A 355 15.12 -16.92 17.48
N PRO A 356 15.87 -16.39 18.46
CA PRO A 356 16.11 -14.95 18.59
C PRO A 356 16.78 -14.32 17.36
N ILE A 357 17.65 -15.06 16.67
CA ILE A 357 18.29 -14.58 15.44
C ILE A 357 17.24 -14.44 14.34
N GLY A 358 16.34 -15.43 14.19
CA GLY A 358 15.23 -15.35 13.24
C GLY A 358 14.33 -14.14 13.49
N LEU A 359 14.05 -13.82 14.76
CA LEU A 359 13.28 -12.62 15.13
C LEU A 359 13.93 -11.33 14.62
N VAL A 360 15.24 -11.17 14.78
CA VAL A 360 16.00 -9.99 14.28
C VAL A 360 15.98 -9.91 12.76
N LEU A 361 16.06 -11.06 12.07
CA LEU A 361 16.07 -11.12 10.60
C LEU A 361 14.66 -11.12 9.99
N SER A 362 13.60 -11.18 10.81
CA SER A 362 12.23 -11.38 10.38
C SER A 362 11.77 -10.36 9.33
N THR A 363 11.88 -9.07 9.66
CA THR A 363 11.43 -7.99 8.78
C THR A 363 12.21 -7.97 7.46
N PRO A 364 13.55 -7.93 7.43
CA PRO A 364 14.28 -7.85 6.17
C PRO A 364 14.13 -9.11 5.30
N LEU A 365 14.02 -10.30 5.89
CA LEU A 365 13.74 -11.52 5.11
C LEU A 365 12.32 -11.52 4.52
N THR A 366 11.35 -10.99 5.25
CA THR A 366 9.97 -10.87 4.78
C THR A 366 9.86 -9.85 3.65
N VAL A 367 10.58 -8.72 3.74
CA VAL A 367 10.71 -7.78 2.61
C VAL A 367 11.29 -8.48 1.38
N CYS A 368 12.37 -9.28 1.53
CA CYS A 368 12.93 -10.05 0.43
C CYS A 368 11.89 -10.96 -0.22
N LEU A 369 11.12 -11.69 0.59
CA LEU A 369 10.08 -12.62 0.12
C LEU A 369 8.95 -11.89 -0.63
N VAL A 370 8.47 -10.76 -0.10
CA VAL A 370 7.41 -9.95 -0.72
C VAL A 370 7.87 -9.36 -2.05
N VAL A 371 9.09 -8.83 -2.12
CA VAL A 371 9.61 -8.27 -3.38
C VAL A 371 9.81 -9.36 -4.44
N LEU A 372 10.16 -10.58 -4.01
CA LEU A 372 10.20 -11.75 -4.89
C LEU A 372 8.80 -12.08 -5.42
N GLY A 373 7.77 -11.99 -4.58
CA GLY A 373 6.37 -12.17 -4.95
C GLY A 373 5.88 -11.20 -6.03
N ARG A 374 6.29 -9.93 -5.96
CA ARG A 374 5.93 -8.90 -6.95
C ARG A 374 6.39 -9.18 -8.37
N HIS A 375 7.52 -9.87 -8.51
CA HIS A 375 8.17 -10.05 -9.81
C HIS A 375 8.11 -11.48 -10.35
N VAL A 376 7.81 -12.45 -9.47
CA VAL A 376 7.73 -13.87 -9.83
C VAL A 376 6.26 -14.32 -9.67
N PRO A 377 5.54 -14.61 -10.78
CA PRO A 377 4.11 -14.96 -10.74
C PRO A 377 3.77 -16.12 -9.82
N GLN A 378 4.70 -17.07 -9.64
CA GLN A 378 4.52 -18.23 -8.76
C GLN A 378 4.48 -17.85 -7.27
N PHE A 379 5.03 -16.70 -6.90
CA PHE A 379 5.13 -16.18 -5.54
C PHE A 379 4.25 -14.94 -5.30
N GLU A 380 3.40 -14.57 -6.26
CA GLU A 380 2.50 -13.40 -6.17
C GLU A 380 1.65 -13.42 -4.89
N PHE A 381 1.27 -14.60 -4.42
CA PHE A 381 0.55 -14.78 -3.16
C PHE A 381 1.28 -14.18 -1.94
N LEU A 382 2.61 -14.09 -1.95
CA LEU A 382 3.39 -13.47 -0.87
C LEU A 382 3.21 -11.95 -0.85
N ASP A 383 3.12 -11.32 -2.01
CA ASP A 383 2.85 -9.88 -2.10
C ASP A 383 1.39 -9.57 -1.74
N VAL A 384 0.45 -10.40 -2.18
CA VAL A 384 -0.97 -10.24 -1.77
C VAL A 384 -1.16 -10.45 -0.26
N LEU A 385 -0.50 -11.45 0.32
CA LEU A 385 -0.68 -11.79 1.75
C LEU A 385 0.04 -10.83 2.69
N PHE A 386 1.23 -10.36 2.31
CA PHE A 386 2.10 -9.58 3.20
C PHE A 386 2.33 -8.14 2.74
N GLY A 387 1.91 -7.80 1.53
CA GLY A 387 2.03 -6.46 0.95
C GLY A 387 1.06 -5.45 1.55
N ASN A 388 1.28 -4.18 1.23
CA ASN A 388 0.46 -3.03 1.64
C ASN A 388 -0.17 -2.28 0.46
N GLU A 389 0.05 -2.77 -0.77
CA GLU A 389 -0.60 -2.19 -1.94
C GLU A 389 -2.07 -2.59 -1.93
N PRO A 390 -3.00 -1.67 -2.29
CA PRO A 390 -4.41 -2.01 -2.35
C PRO A 390 -4.59 -3.20 -3.29
N VAL A 391 -5.22 -4.27 -2.78
CA VAL A 391 -5.34 -5.57 -3.46
C VAL A 391 -6.10 -5.46 -4.80
N LEU A 392 -6.85 -4.37 -4.99
CA LEU A 392 -7.60 -4.05 -6.20
C LEU A 392 -7.31 -2.63 -6.65
N GLU A 393 -7.21 -2.42 -7.96
CA GLU A 393 -7.18 -1.09 -8.57
C GLU A 393 -8.46 -0.31 -8.20
N PRO A 394 -8.43 1.03 -8.08
CA PRO A 394 -9.54 1.83 -7.58
C PRO A 394 -10.88 1.56 -8.27
N HIS A 395 -10.89 1.43 -9.60
CA HIS A 395 -12.09 1.16 -10.37
C HIS A 395 -12.62 -0.27 -10.16
N ALA A 396 -11.75 -1.25 -9.97
CA ALA A 396 -12.15 -2.62 -9.66
C ALA A 396 -12.74 -2.72 -8.25
N ARG A 397 -12.18 -1.99 -7.28
CA ARG A 397 -12.73 -1.86 -5.93
C ARG A 397 -14.11 -1.20 -5.96
N LEU A 398 -14.25 -0.10 -6.70
CA LEU A 398 -15.53 0.57 -6.86
C LEU A 398 -16.58 -0.37 -7.49
N TYR A 399 -16.23 -1.06 -8.57
CA TYR A 399 -17.10 -2.05 -9.20
C TYR A 399 -17.52 -3.17 -8.23
N GLN A 400 -16.60 -3.68 -7.41
CA GLN A 400 -16.91 -4.68 -6.38
C GLN A 400 -17.94 -4.17 -5.37
N ARG A 401 -17.85 -2.91 -4.92
CA ARG A 401 -18.80 -2.31 -3.98
C ARG A 401 -20.18 -2.08 -4.61
N LEU A 402 -20.20 -1.63 -5.86
CA LEU A 402 -21.44 -1.52 -6.64
C LEU A 402 -22.11 -2.89 -6.82
N LEU A 403 -21.34 -3.95 -7.06
CA LEU A 403 -21.83 -5.34 -7.10
C LEU A 403 -22.34 -5.83 -5.75
N ALA A 404 -21.67 -5.45 -4.66
CA ALA A 404 -22.07 -5.79 -3.29
C ALA A 404 -23.31 -4.99 -2.82
N ALA A 405 -23.78 -4.04 -3.63
CA ALA A 405 -24.87 -3.11 -3.32
C ALA A 405 -24.62 -2.29 -2.05
N ASP A 406 -23.38 -1.86 -1.87
CA ASP A 406 -22.92 -1.01 -0.77
C ASP A 406 -22.51 0.36 -1.32
N PRO A 407 -23.48 1.23 -1.65
CA PRO A 407 -23.19 2.55 -2.21
C PRO A 407 -22.56 3.49 -1.20
N ASP A 408 -22.80 3.30 0.10
CA ASP A 408 -22.26 4.17 1.15
C ASP A 408 -20.74 3.99 1.27
N GLU A 409 -20.24 2.75 1.31
CA GLU A 409 -18.79 2.51 1.30
C GLU A 409 -18.14 2.92 -0.03
N ALA A 410 -18.88 2.85 -1.14
CA ALA A 410 -18.42 3.40 -2.41
C ALA A 410 -18.30 4.93 -2.37
N THR A 411 -19.22 5.61 -1.69
CA THR A 411 -19.18 7.06 -1.46
C THR A 411 -18.01 7.46 -0.58
N ASP A 412 -17.79 6.82 0.56
CA ASP A 412 -16.68 7.13 1.47
C ASP A 412 -15.33 7.11 0.71
N HIS A 413 -15.13 6.11 -0.16
CA HIS A 413 -13.92 6.02 -0.98
C HIS A 413 -13.85 7.03 -2.11
N ALA A 414 -14.99 7.45 -2.65
CA ALA A 414 -15.03 8.50 -3.64
C ALA A 414 -14.66 9.85 -3.01
N GLU A 415 -15.26 10.19 -1.86
CA GLU A 415 -14.95 11.41 -1.10
C GLU A 415 -13.46 11.48 -0.70
N GLU A 416 -12.87 10.39 -0.22
CA GLU A 416 -11.42 10.31 0.08
C GLU A 416 -10.56 10.64 -1.15
N MET A 417 -10.99 10.25 -2.36
CA MET A 417 -10.28 10.59 -3.59
C MET A 417 -10.51 12.04 -4.04
N LEU A 418 -11.68 12.61 -3.72
CA LEU A 418 -12.03 13.99 -4.05
C LEU A 418 -11.28 15.01 -3.17
N GLU A 419 -10.70 14.59 -2.05
CA GLU A 419 -9.78 15.44 -1.27
C GLU A 419 -8.55 15.87 -2.08
N GLU A 420 -8.10 15.05 -3.03
CA GLU A 420 -6.90 15.30 -3.85
C GLU A 420 -7.19 15.58 -5.34
N LYS A 421 -8.41 15.28 -5.82
CA LYS A 421 -8.76 15.30 -7.25
C LYS A 421 -10.11 15.93 -7.50
N TYR A 422 -10.28 16.54 -8.67
CA TYR A 422 -11.57 17.05 -9.13
C TYR A 422 -12.55 15.93 -9.47
N LEU A 423 -13.86 16.21 -9.36
CA LEU A 423 -14.94 15.26 -9.61
C LEU A 423 -14.87 14.61 -10.99
N PHE A 424 -14.53 15.39 -12.02
CA PHE A 424 -14.42 14.86 -13.38
C PHE A 424 -13.27 13.85 -13.52
N GLU A 425 -12.17 14.03 -12.78
CA GLU A 425 -11.03 13.10 -12.79
C GLU A 425 -11.39 11.78 -12.12
N PHE A 426 -12.10 11.83 -10.99
CA PHE A 426 -12.63 10.65 -10.33
C PHE A 426 -13.54 9.85 -11.27
N TYR A 427 -14.46 10.52 -11.95
CA TYR A 427 -15.36 9.84 -12.88
C TYR A 427 -14.64 9.26 -14.10
N ASP A 428 -13.71 9.99 -14.71
CA ASP A 428 -12.98 9.51 -15.90
C ASP A 428 -11.99 8.38 -15.57
N GLN A 429 -11.29 8.46 -14.43
CA GLN A 429 -10.24 7.51 -14.05
C GLN A 429 -10.76 6.30 -13.26
N VAL A 430 -11.92 6.42 -12.57
CA VAL A 430 -12.40 5.40 -11.63
C VAL A 430 -13.82 4.94 -11.94
N ALA A 431 -14.80 5.84 -11.92
CA ALA A 431 -16.21 5.44 -11.98
C ALA A 431 -16.65 4.89 -13.34
N ILE A 432 -16.30 5.56 -14.44
CA ILE A 432 -16.62 5.03 -15.78
C ILE A 432 -15.88 3.71 -16.05
N PRO A 433 -14.57 3.56 -15.75
CA PRO A 433 -13.89 2.27 -15.83
C PRO A 433 -14.55 1.16 -14.99
N ALA A 434 -15.09 1.49 -13.80
CA ALA A 434 -15.84 0.53 -12.98
C ALA A 434 -17.14 0.07 -13.69
N LEU A 435 -17.88 0.99 -14.30
CA LEU A 435 -19.08 0.65 -15.09
C LEU A 435 -18.74 -0.16 -16.36
N LEU A 436 -17.57 0.07 -16.97
CA LEU A 436 -17.08 -0.73 -18.10
C LEU A 436 -16.80 -2.18 -17.70
N LEU A 437 -16.27 -2.44 -16.49
CA LEU A 437 -16.14 -3.80 -15.97
C LEU A 437 -17.51 -4.50 -15.88
N GLY A 438 -18.52 -3.80 -15.37
CA GLY A 438 -19.90 -4.29 -15.33
C GLY A 438 -20.47 -4.61 -16.71
N GLU A 439 -20.24 -3.74 -17.69
CA GLU A 439 -20.68 -3.97 -19.08
C GLU A 439 -19.95 -5.17 -19.72
N GLN A 440 -18.67 -5.39 -19.39
CA GLN A 440 -17.92 -6.56 -19.84
C GLN A 440 -18.47 -7.86 -19.25
N ASP A 441 -18.78 -7.88 -17.95
CA ASP A 441 -19.38 -9.04 -17.29
C ASP A 441 -20.78 -9.35 -17.82
N ARG A 442 -21.56 -8.32 -18.13
CA ARG A 442 -22.85 -8.44 -18.84
C ARG A 442 -22.67 -9.04 -20.24
N MET A 443 -21.69 -8.58 -21.01
CA MET A 443 -21.40 -9.10 -22.35
C MET A 443 -20.91 -10.56 -22.33
N ARG A 444 -20.22 -10.97 -21.26
CA ARG A 444 -19.82 -12.37 -21.02
C ARG A 444 -20.98 -13.26 -20.56
N GLY A 445 -22.12 -12.69 -20.20
CA GLY A 445 -23.28 -13.41 -19.66
C GLY A 445 -23.08 -13.92 -18.22
N VAL A 446 -22.14 -13.33 -17.48
CA VAL A 446 -21.87 -13.66 -16.07
C VAL A 446 -22.81 -12.88 -15.15
N MET A 447 -23.17 -11.66 -15.54
CA MET A 447 -24.08 -10.78 -14.81
C MET A 447 -25.52 -10.96 -15.28
N ASP A 448 -26.43 -11.23 -14.34
CA ASP A 448 -27.86 -11.33 -14.64
C ASP A 448 -28.57 -9.95 -14.69
N ASP A 449 -29.86 -9.94 -15.06
CA ASP A 449 -30.63 -8.71 -15.19
C ASP A 449 -30.90 -8.00 -13.84
N GLU A 450 -30.93 -8.74 -12.73
CA GLU A 450 -31.19 -8.21 -11.40
C GLU A 450 -29.94 -7.55 -10.83
N GLN A 451 -28.80 -8.24 -10.91
CA GLN A 451 -27.47 -7.73 -10.59
C GLN A 451 -27.15 -6.48 -11.40
N ARG A 452 -27.45 -6.47 -12.72
CA ARG A 452 -27.24 -5.28 -13.54
C ARG A 452 -28.01 -4.07 -13.03
N LYS A 453 -29.29 -4.25 -12.69
CA LYS A 453 -30.13 -3.17 -12.15
C LYS A 453 -29.64 -2.71 -10.78
N GLN A 454 -29.18 -3.65 -9.95
CA GLN A 454 -28.63 -3.36 -8.63
C GLN A 454 -27.35 -2.53 -8.74
N VAL A 455 -26.40 -2.93 -9.59
CA VAL A 455 -25.16 -2.17 -9.86
C VAL A 455 -25.49 -0.76 -10.36
N ALA A 456 -26.41 -0.64 -11.32
CA ALA A 456 -26.82 0.66 -11.84
C ALA A 456 -27.49 1.54 -10.77
N ALA A 457 -28.34 0.96 -9.92
CA ALA A 457 -28.99 1.68 -8.81
C ALA A 457 -27.96 2.14 -7.77
N SER A 458 -27.00 1.30 -7.40
CA SER A 458 -25.90 1.67 -6.52
C SER A 458 -25.03 2.76 -7.13
N ALA A 459 -24.75 2.73 -8.43
CA ALA A 459 -23.99 3.76 -9.11
C ALA A 459 -24.73 5.10 -9.16
N LEU A 460 -26.04 5.09 -9.39
CA LEU A 460 -26.87 6.30 -9.31
C LEU A 460 -26.96 6.85 -7.88
N THR A 461 -27.00 5.98 -6.87
CA THR A 461 -26.98 6.37 -5.46
C THR A 461 -25.65 7.02 -5.09
N LEU A 462 -24.52 6.45 -5.55
CA LEU A 462 -23.20 7.05 -5.43
C LEU A 462 -23.16 8.46 -6.02
N VAL A 463 -23.66 8.66 -7.24
CA VAL A 463 -23.73 9.99 -7.88
C VAL A 463 -24.54 10.96 -7.02
N ALA A 464 -25.71 10.53 -6.52
CA ALA A 464 -26.56 11.37 -5.67
C ALA A 464 -25.90 11.72 -4.32
N ASN A 465 -25.16 10.78 -3.72
CA ASN A 465 -24.42 11.04 -2.49
C ASN A 465 -23.31 12.07 -2.70
N LEU A 466 -22.67 12.07 -3.87
CA LEU A 466 -21.61 13.02 -4.24
C LEU A 466 -22.12 14.41 -4.62
N ASP A 467 -23.44 14.67 -4.61
CA ASP A 467 -24.00 15.99 -4.95
C ASP A 467 -23.47 17.10 -4.03
N ALA A 468 -23.21 16.80 -2.75
CA ALA A 468 -22.66 17.78 -1.81
C ALA A 468 -21.22 18.17 -2.17
N SER A 469 -20.36 17.20 -2.45
CA SER A 469 -18.98 17.44 -2.89
C SER A 469 -18.93 18.16 -4.24
N ALA A 470 -19.87 17.85 -5.15
CA ALA A 470 -20.01 18.55 -6.42
C ALA A 470 -20.38 20.03 -6.24
N GLN A 471 -21.28 20.33 -5.30
CA GLN A 471 -21.65 21.71 -4.98
C GLN A 471 -20.49 22.49 -4.36
N GLU A 472 -19.74 21.87 -3.46
CA GLU A 472 -18.54 22.47 -2.86
C GLU A 472 -17.50 22.81 -3.94
N GLU A 473 -17.23 21.90 -4.89
CA GLU A 473 -16.33 22.16 -6.03
C GLU A 473 -16.83 23.32 -6.91
N ALA A 474 -18.14 23.40 -7.16
CA ALA A 474 -18.73 24.50 -7.94
C ALA A 474 -18.61 25.86 -7.23
N GLU A 475 -18.88 25.91 -5.93
CA GLU A 475 -18.75 27.13 -5.11
C GLU A 475 -17.28 27.61 -5.05
N GLU A 476 -16.32 26.69 -4.97
CA GLU A 476 -14.90 27.01 -5.02
C GLU A 476 -14.49 27.59 -6.39
N ALA A 477 -14.97 27.00 -7.49
CA ALA A 477 -14.70 27.49 -8.83
C ALA A 477 -15.25 28.92 -9.06
N GLU A 478 -16.49 29.18 -8.62
CA GLU A 478 -17.08 30.54 -8.68
C GLU A 478 -16.26 31.55 -7.87
N ALA A 479 -15.76 31.16 -6.69
CA ALA A 479 -14.94 32.04 -5.84
C ALA A 479 -13.58 32.35 -6.48
N GLU A 480 -12.95 31.40 -7.17
CA GLU A 480 -11.70 31.62 -7.91
C GLU A 480 -11.91 32.58 -9.09
N GLU A 481 -13.01 32.43 -9.85
CA GLU A 481 -13.34 33.35 -10.94
C GLU A 481 -13.62 34.78 -10.46
N GLU A 482 -14.33 34.95 -9.33
CA GLU A 482 -14.56 36.27 -8.74
C GLU A 482 -13.27 36.95 -8.29
N GLU A 483 -12.32 36.18 -7.69
CA GLU A 483 -11.00 36.69 -7.32
C GLU A 483 -10.19 37.13 -8.55
N ASP A 484 -10.23 36.33 -9.63
CA ASP A 484 -9.53 36.64 -10.88
C ASP A 484 -10.13 37.86 -11.60
N GLN A 485 -11.46 38.00 -11.62
CA GLN A 485 -12.14 39.17 -12.18
C GLN A 485 -11.83 40.45 -11.36
N GLN A 486 -11.76 40.35 -10.03
CA GLN A 486 -11.35 41.45 -9.16
C GLN A 486 -9.87 41.82 -9.37
N ALA A 487 -8.99 40.84 -9.56
CA ALA A 487 -7.58 41.08 -9.90
C ALA A 487 -7.42 41.72 -11.28
N ALA A 488 -8.20 41.29 -12.28
CA ALA A 488 -8.19 41.83 -13.63
C ALA A 488 -8.70 43.28 -13.68
N THR A 489 -9.80 43.58 -13.00
CA THR A 489 -10.36 44.95 -12.90
C THR A 489 -9.41 45.90 -12.16
N ALA A 490 -8.81 45.46 -11.04
CA ALA A 490 -7.79 46.24 -10.32
C ALA A 490 -6.53 46.50 -11.18
N SER A 491 -6.20 45.59 -12.10
CA SER A 491 -5.07 45.76 -13.03
C SER A 491 -5.39 46.69 -14.21
N ALA A 492 -6.65 46.78 -14.64
CA ALA A 492 -7.11 47.66 -15.72
C ALA A 492 -7.25 49.13 -15.28
N GLU A 493 -7.56 49.39 -14.01
CA GLU A 493 -7.67 50.74 -13.45
C GLU A 493 -6.32 51.35 -13.02
N ALA A 494 -5.23 50.57 -13.05
CA ALA A 494 -3.90 51.01 -12.64
C ALA A 494 -3.09 51.60 -13.81
N SER A 495 -2.51 52.80 -13.60
CA SER A 495 -1.55 53.42 -14.53
C SER A 495 -0.37 52.47 -14.86
N PRO A 496 0.26 52.54 -16.05
CA PRO A 496 1.10 51.47 -16.62
C PRO A 496 2.25 50.96 -15.73
N GLY A 497 2.74 51.79 -14.80
CA GLY A 497 3.79 51.44 -13.84
C GLY A 497 3.34 50.60 -12.62
N LYS A 498 2.04 50.51 -12.33
CA LYS A 498 1.49 49.74 -11.19
C LYS A 498 0.89 48.39 -11.59
N ALA A 499 0.47 48.22 -12.85
CA ALA A 499 -0.05 46.95 -13.38
C ALA A 499 0.98 45.80 -13.31
N ALA A 500 2.27 46.10 -13.46
CA ALA A 500 3.35 45.11 -13.38
C ALA A 500 3.56 44.56 -11.95
N SER A 501 3.35 45.38 -10.92
CA SER A 501 3.48 44.95 -9.52
C SER A 501 2.23 44.19 -9.04
N ALA A 502 1.04 44.55 -9.52
CA ALA A 502 -0.21 43.85 -9.19
C ALA A 502 -0.25 42.42 -9.76
N LYS A 503 0.18 42.22 -11.03
CA LYS A 503 0.29 40.88 -11.65
C LYS A 503 1.25 39.93 -10.92
N ILE A 504 2.38 40.44 -10.40
CA ILE A 504 3.36 39.63 -9.66
C ILE A 504 2.84 39.21 -8.28
N THR A 505 1.95 40.02 -7.69
CA THR A 505 1.40 39.75 -6.35
C THR A 505 0.19 38.82 -6.42
N ALA A 506 -0.67 38.97 -7.45
CA ALA A 506 -1.77 38.04 -7.72
C ALA A 506 -1.27 36.65 -8.12
N GLY A 507 -0.24 36.56 -8.97
CA GLY A 507 0.38 35.26 -9.32
C GLY A 507 0.94 34.49 -8.13
N LYS A 508 1.42 35.19 -7.08
CA LYS A 508 1.89 34.58 -5.83
C LYS A 508 0.79 34.16 -4.86
N ALA A 509 -0.40 34.77 -4.97
CA ALA A 509 -1.57 34.40 -4.15
C ALA A 509 -2.27 33.16 -4.73
N ALA A 510 -2.39 33.10 -6.07
CA ALA A 510 -2.84 31.91 -6.80
C ALA A 510 -1.88 30.71 -6.61
N GLU A 511 -0.55 30.95 -6.65
CA GLU A 511 0.46 29.95 -6.26
C GLU A 511 0.35 29.49 -4.79
N GLY A 512 -0.29 30.28 -3.92
CA GLY A 512 -0.45 29.97 -2.50
C GLY A 512 -1.59 28.99 -2.22
N LYS A 513 -2.75 29.16 -2.87
CA LYS A 513 -3.92 28.27 -2.73
C LYS A 513 -3.73 26.93 -3.44
N ALA A 514 -3.12 26.93 -4.63
CA ALA A 514 -2.76 25.70 -5.36
C ALA A 514 -1.70 24.84 -4.63
N ASN A 515 -0.99 25.40 -3.65
CA ASN A 515 0.05 24.69 -2.90
C ASN A 515 -0.50 23.90 -1.70
N ASP A 516 -1.69 24.25 -1.18
CA ASP A 516 -2.33 23.52 -0.08
C ASP A 516 -2.88 22.16 -0.54
N ARG A 517 -3.29 22.03 -1.82
CA ARG A 517 -3.63 20.72 -2.44
C ARG A 517 -2.41 19.89 -2.88
N LYS A 518 -1.20 20.49 -2.91
CA LYS A 518 0.04 19.85 -3.42
C LYS A 518 0.91 19.18 -2.35
N ALA A 519 0.50 19.17 -1.08
CA ALA A 519 1.28 18.55 0.00
C ALA A 519 1.05 17.02 0.09
N GLY A 520 1.08 16.31 -1.04
CA GLY A 520 0.95 14.86 -1.14
C GLY A 520 2.02 14.27 -2.05
N ASP A 521 2.97 13.57 -1.43
CA ASP A 521 4.04 12.69 -1.94
C ASP A 521 4.53 12.77 -3.41
N GLY A 522 5.86 12.83 -3.56
CA GLY A 522 6.55 12.90 -4.85
C GLY A 522 6.23 11.74 -5.79
N LYS A 523 5.39 12.00 -6.79
CA LYS A 523 5.22 11.21 -8.01
C LYS A 523 5.30 12.10 -9.25
N GLU A 524 5.53 11.43 -10.38
CA GLU A 524 5.80 11.94 -11.73
C GLU A 524 5.02 13.19 -12.13
N PRO A 525 5.56 14.05 -13.03
CA PRO A 525 4.97 15.34 -13.38
C PRO A 525 3.50 15.17 -13.75
N LEU A 526 2.64 15.85 -13.00
CA LEU A 526 1.21 16.01 -13.21
C LEU A 526 0.92 16.20 -14.70
N SER A 527 -0.03 15.43 -15.22
CA SER A 527 -0.68 15.68 -16.51
C SER A 527 -1.02 17.16 -16.63
N GLU A 528 -0.83 17.73 -17.83
CA GLU A 528 -1.22 19.11 -18.17
C GLU A 528 -2.55 19.45 -17.51
N GLU A 529 -2.58 20.51 -16.71
CA GLU A 529 -3.76 21.02 -16.00
C GLU A 529 -4.88 21.23 -17.04
N VAL A 530 -5.86 20.31 -17.10
CA VAL A 530 -6.93 20.36 -18.08
C VAL A 530 -8.06 21.18 -17.49
N ASP A 531 -8.14 22.44 -17.91
CA ASP A 531 -9.23 23.33 -17.54
C ASP A 531 -10.49 23.02 -18.38
N LEU A 532 -11.64 22.88 -17.73
CA LEU A 532 -12.91 22.58 -18.38
C LEU A 532 -13.60 23.89 -18.80
N PRO A 533 -14.39 23.89 -19.90
CA PRO A 533 -15.07 25.11 -20.33
C PRO A 533 -16.28 25.43 -19.45
N ASP A 534 -16.48 26.73 -19.21
CA ASP A 534 -17.66 27.29 -18.55
C ASP A 534 -18.97 26.90 -19.27
N GLY A 535 -19.93 26.43 -18.48
CA GLY A 535 -21.24 25.96 -18.89
C GLY A 535 -22.37 26.97 -18.76
N VAL A 536 -22.13 28.17 -18.21
CA VAL A 536 -23.17 29.18 -18.01
C VAL A 536 -23.89 29.53 -19.32
N GLY A 537 -25.21 29.38 -19.30
CA GLY A 537 -26.08 29.65 -20.46
C GLY A 537 -26.22 28.51 -21.47
N PHE A 538 -25.62 27.34 -21.21
CA PHE A 538 -25.89 26.12 -21.97
C PHE A 538 -26.98 25.28 -21.30
N SER A 539 -27.94 24.80 -22.09
CA SER A 539 -28.90 23.79 -21.65
C SER A 539 -28.61 22.44 -22.30
N VAL A 540 -28.30 21.44 -21.48
CA VAL A 540 -27.85 20.11 -21.92
C VAL A 540 -28.80 19.01 -21.41
N LEU A 541 -29.12 18.04 -22.26
CA LEU A 541 -29.80 16.81 -21.86
C LEU A 541 -28.83 15.64 -21.94
N CYS A 542 -28.55 15.00 -20.81
CA CYS A 542 -27.71 13.81 -20.72
C CYS A 542 -28.58 12.55 -20.64
N ALA A 543 -28.27 11.54 -21.45
CA ALA A 543 -29.05 10.32 -21.45
C ALA A 543 -28.23 9.05 -21.77
N GLY A 544 -28.63 7.93 -21.16
CA GLY A 544 -28.03 6.62 -21.44
C GLY A 544 -28.45 6.06 -22.80
N GLY A 545 -27.52 5.40 -23.47
CA GLY A 545 -27.71 4.96 -24.85
C GLY A 545 -28.47 3.66 -25.03
N ARG A 546 -28.30 2.69 -24.12
CA ARG A 546 -28.80 1.31 -24.34
C ARG A 546 -29.30 0.59 -23.09
N GLY A 547 -28.78 0.90 -21.91
CA GLY A 547 -29.16 0.18 -20.68
C GLY A 547 -28.91 0.98 -19.40
N GLU A 548 -29.23 0.36 -18.27
CA GLU A 548 -29.22 1.00 -16.95
C GLU A 548 -27.82 1.49 -16.53
N LEU A 549 -26.76 0.77 -16.93
CA LEU A 549 -25.38 1.22 -16.68
C LEU A 549 -25.01 2.47 -17.50
N ASP A 550 -25.56 2.62 -18.71
CA ASP A 550 -25.36 3.83 -19.52
C ASP A 550 -26.07 5.03 -18.88
N ASP A 551 -27.21 4.81 -18.22
CA ASP A 551 -27.92 5.86 -17.48
C ASP A 551 -27.09 6.37 -16.29
N ALA A 552 -26.43 5.46 -15.57
CA ALA A 552 -25.51 5.85 -14.49
C ALA A 552 -24.33 6.67 -15.01
N ALA A 553 -23.72 6.26 -16.13
CA ALA A 553 -22.66 7.04 -16.79
C ALA A 553 -23.15 8.41 -17.29
N ALA A 554 -24.39 8.49 -17.78
CA ALA A 554 -25.00 9.76 -18.18
C ALA A 554 -25.29 10.67 -16.98
N ALA A 555 -25.64 10.12 -15.81
CA ALA A 555 -25.81 10.89 -14.58
C ALA A 555 -24.48 11.46 -14.07
N MET A 556 -23.38 10.70 -14.16
CA MET A 556 -22.03 11.19 -13.83
C MET A 556 -21.64 12.38 -14.73
N LEU A 557 -21.85 12.27 -16.04
CA LEU A 557 -21.60 13.38 -16.97
C LEU A 557 -22.50 14.58 -16.68
N ALA A 558 -23.76 14.35 -16.32
CA ALA A 558 -24.69 15.42 -15.99
C ALA A 558 -24.21 16.22 -14.78
N GLN A 559 -23.77 15.55 -13.72
CA GLN A 559 -23.26 16.20 -12.53
C GLN A 559 -21.99 17.02 -12.81
N VAL A 560 -21.05 16.51 -13.64
CA VAL A 560 -19.88 17.31 -14.05
C VAL A 560 -20.28 18.57 -14.83
N LEU A 561 -21.27 18.47 -15.72
CA LEU A 561 -21.78 19.63 -16.45
C LEU A 561 -22.50 20.64 -15.53
N GLU A 562 -23.18 20.16 -14.49
CA GLU A 562 -23.81 21.00 -13.45
C GLU A 562 -22.75 21.75 -12.63
N VAL A 563 -21.62 21.10 -12.28
CA VAL A 563 -20.48 21.75 -11.61
C VAL A 563 -19.88 22.87 -12.46
N GLN A 564 -19.88 22.71 -13.79
CA GLN A 564 -19.44 23.76 -14.72
C GLN A 564 -20.50 24.85 -14.96
N GLY A 565 -21.65 24.85 -14.25
CA GLY A 565 -22.68 25.89 -14.35
C GLY A 565 -23.71 25.73 -15.46
N ALA A 566 -23.76 24.58 -16.15
CA ALA A 566 -24.76 24.32 -17.20
C ALA A 566 -26.13 23.92 -16.63
N GLU A 567 -27.22 24.28 -17.32
CA GLU A 567 -28.56 23.77 -17.00
C GLU A 567 -28.74 22.36 -17.57
N VAL A 568 -28.62 21.35 -16.71
CA VAL A 568 -28.65 19.94 -17.15
C VAL A 568 -29.98 19.26 -16.82
N SER A 569 -30.51 18.53 -17.79
CA SER A 569 -31.63 17.61 -17.62
C SER A 569 -31.17 16.18 -17.90
N ARG A 570 -31.79 15.20 -17.23
CA ARG A 570 -31.42 13.78 -17.32
C ARG A 570 -32.57 12.97 -17.92
N ALA A 571 -32.26 12.02 -18.80
CA ALA A 571 -33.24 11.07 -19.34
C ALA A 571 -32.70 9.64 -19.33
N SER A 572 -33.59 8.65 -19.18
CA SER A 572 -33.20 7.24 -19.22
C SER A 572 -33.11 6.73 -20.66
N PHE A 573 -32.36 5.66 -20.90
CA PHE A 573 -32.36 4.93 -22.16
C PHE A 573 -33.77 4.51 -22.59
N ILE A 574 -34.69 4.26 -21.64
CA ILE A 574 -36.10 3.94 -21.90
C ILE A 574 -36.81 5.12 -22.58
N ASP A 575 -36.49 6.35 -22.19
CA ASP A 575 -37.11 7.55 -22.77
C ASP A 575 -36.68 7.75 -24.22
N LEU A 576 -35.49 7.31 -24.59
CA LEU A 576 -34.95 7.42 -25.95
C LEU A 576 -35.48 6.34 -26.91
N GLU A 577 -36.21 5.34 -26.39
CA GLU A 577 -36.88 4.34 -27.20
C GLU A 577 -37.92 4.94 -28.16
N PRO A 578 -38.27 4.26 -29.27
CA PRO A 578 -39.21 4.79 -30.26
C PRO A 578 -40.56 5.25 -29.69
N ALA A 579 -41.02 4.63 -28.60
CA ALA A 579 -42.29 4.93 -27.94
C ALA A 579 -42.17 6.04 -26.87
N GLY A 580 -40.98 6.26 -26.30
CA GLY A 580 -40.69 7.27 -25.27
C GLY A 580 -40.32 8.62 -25.88
N ILE A 581 -39.54 8.61 -26.95
CA ILE A 581 -38.79 9.79 -27.42
C ILE A 581 -39.64 10.99 -27.86
N ARG A 582 -40.92 10.78 -28.15
CA ARG A 582 -41.86 11.86 -28.49
C ARG A 582 -42.37 12.61 -27.26
N ARG A 583 -42.17 12.06 -26.06
CA ARG A 583 -42.59 12.63 -24.78
C ARG A 583 -41.47 13.43 -24.10
N LEU A 584 -40.23 13.31 -24.58
CA LEU A 584 -39.10 14.10 -24.12
C LEU A 584 -39.35 15.59 -24.39
N ASP A 585 -39.20 16.41 -23.37
CA ASP A 585 -39.22 17.86 -23.51
C ASP A 585 -37.87 18.34 -24.05
N LEU A 586 -37.88 18.87 -25.27
CA LEU A 586 -36.70 19.41 -25.96
C LEU A 586 -36.84 20.92 -26.21
N SER A 587 -37.84 21.57 -25.60
CA SER A 587 -38.18 22.96 -25.90
C SER A 587 -37.09 23.94 -25.47
N GLY A 588 -36.43 23.70 -24.33
CA GLY A 588 -35.30 24.49 -23.80
C GLY A 588 -33.90 23.93 -24.06
N VAL A 589 -33.77 22.68 -24.52
CA VAL A 589 -32.46 22.00 -24.62
C VAL A 589 -31.72 22.36 -25.91
N ASP A 590 -30.46 22.80 -25.81
CA ASP A 590 -29.62 23.14 -26.96
C ASP A 590 -28.78 21.96 -27.44
N THR A 591 -28.26 21.17 -26.50
CA THR A 591 -27.41 20.01 -26.78
C THR A 591 -27.95 18.75 -26.09
N VAL A 592 -28.05 17.64 -26.82
CA VAL A 592 -28.30 16.31 -26.25
C VAL A 592 -27.03 15.48 -26.31
N VAL A 593 -26.62 14.89 -25.20
CA VAL A 593 -25.46 14.00 -25.12
C VAL A 593 -25.90 12.59 -24.75
N ILE A 594 -25.54 11.62 -25.58
CA ILE A 594 -25.90 10.22 -25.39
C ILE A 594 -24.65 9.39 -25.13
N GLY A 595 -24.57 8.75 -23.96
CA GLY A 595 -23.45 7.90 -23.56
C GLY A 595 -23.64 6.42 -23.86
N PHE A 596 -22.57 5.75 -24.29
CA PHE A 596 -22.54 4.30 -24.49
C PHE A 596 -21.29 3.68 -23.85
N LEU A 597 -21.48 2.70 -22.98
CA LEU A 597 -20.41 1.86 -22.43
C LEU A 597 -19.97 0.74 -23.39
N ASN A 598 -20.77 0.45 -24.43
CA ASN A 598 -20.51 -0.64 -25.37
C ASN A 598 -20.00 -0.17 -26.74
N ARG A 599 -18.98 -0.84 -27.27
CA ARG A 599 -18.36 -0.61 -28.60
C ARG A 599 -19.30 -0.87 -29.78
N ASP A 600 -20.26 -1.79 -29.66
CA ASP A 600 -21.13 -2.20 -30.78
C ASP A 600 -22.34 -1.29 -31.03
N SER A 601 -22.40 -0.13 -30.38
CA SER A 601 -23.59 0.73 -30.37
C SER A 601 -23.68 1.74 -31.54
N THR A 602 -22.71 1.77 -32.46
CA THR A 602 -22.66 2.75 -33.56
C THR A 602 -23.92 2.78 -34.43
N LYS A 603 -24.51 1.62 -34.73
CA LYS A 603 -25.78 1.53 -35.49
C LYS A 603 -26.94 2.12 -34.69
N HIS A 604 -27.00 1.82 -33.40
CA HIS A 604 -28.04 2.29 -32.50
C HIS A 604 -27.96 3.81 -32.32
N ALA A 605 -26.76 4.33 -32.03
CA ALA A 605 -26.45 5.75 -31.95
C ALA A 605 -26.91 6.51 -33.21
N ARG A 606 -26.61 5.98 -34.41
CA ARG A 606 -27.07 6.57 -35.68
C ARG A 606 -28.59 6.72 -35.76
N PHE A 607 -29.35 5.72 -35.28
CA PHE A 607 -30.82 5.81 -35.29
C PHE A 607 -31.35 6.82 -34.29
N MET A 608 -30.74 6.92 -33.11
CA MET A 608 -31.11 7.89 -32.07
C MET A 608 -30.84 9.33 -32.53
N VAL A 609 -29.63 9.61 -33.01
CA VAL A 609 -29.24 10.92 -33.57
C VAL A 609 -30.23 11.35 -34.65
N ARG A 610 -30.55 10.45 -35.59
CA ARG A 610 -31.51 10.76 -36.66
C ARG A 610 -32.93 11.02 -36.15
N ARG A 611 -33.33 10.40 -35.05
CA ARG A 611 -34.67 10.57 -34.49
C ARG A 611 -34.77 11.90 -33.74
N LEU A 612 -33.78 12.24 -32.92
CA LEU A 612 -33.70 13.52 -32.22
C LEU A 612 -33.65 14.69 -33.20
N LYS A 613 -32.78 14.62 -34.23
CA LYS A 613 -32.70 15.65 -35.27
C LYS A 613 -33.95 15.75 -36.16
N ARG A 614 -34.81 14.74 -36.18
CA ARG A 614 -36.14 14.83 -36.84
C ARG A 614 -37.17 15.54 -35.98
N LEU A 615 -37.04 15.47 -34.65
CA LEU A 615 -37.91 16.17 -33.70
C LEU A 615 -37.52 17.65 -33.62
N LYS A 616 -36.21 17.95 -33.49
CA LYS A 616 -35.67 19.31 -33.46
C LYS A 616 -34.47 19.42 -34.41
N PRO A 617 -34.66 19.93 -35.65
CA PRO A 617 -33.60 19.95 -36.68
C PRO A 617 -32.34 20.76 -36.33
N ARG A 618 -32.46 21.76 -35.45
CA ARG A 618 -31.36 22.61 -34.99
C ARG A 618 -30.74 22.13 -33.66
N LEU A 619 -31.07 20.94 -33.21
CA LEU A 619 -30.54 20.38 -31.97
C LEU A 619 -29.13 19.83 -32.20
N ARG A 620 -28.17 20.21 -31.34
CA ARG A 620 -26.86 19.56 -31.30
C ARG A 620 -27.01 18.21 -30.60
N VAL A 621 -26.43 17.16 -31.17
CA VAL A 621 -26.46 15.80 -30.63
C VAL A 621 -25.04 15.24 -30.61
N GLY A 622 -24.50 15.04 -29.41
CA GLY A 622 -23.22 14.41 -29.14
C GLY A 622 -23.37 12.93 -28.78
N ILE A 623 -22.37 12.12 -29.14
CA ILE A 623 -22.26 10.72 -28.74
C ILE A 623 -20.99 10.52 -27.92
N VAL A 624 -21.10 9.91 -26.74
CA VAL A 624 -19.93 9.55 -25.92
C VAL A 624 -19.73 8.05 -25.98
N SER A 625 -18.54 7.61 -26.38
CA SER A 625 -18.12 6.22 -26.36
C SER A 625 -17.15 6.01 -25.20
N TRP A 626 -17.69 5.64 -24.04
CA TRP A 626 -16.91 5.40 -22.82
C TRP A 626 -15.94 4.21 -22.96
N SER A 627 -16.22 3.28 -23.87
CA SER A 627 -15.38 2.09 -24.09
C SER A 627 -13.99 2.35 -24.69
N GLU A 628 -13.69 3.60 -25.05
CA GLU A 628 -12.44 4.02 -25.69
C GLU A 628 -11.81 5.22 -24.94
N ILE A 629 -11.91 5.25 -23.61
CA ILE A 629 -11.32 6.32 -22.78
C ILE A 629 -9.84 6.53 -23.11
N GLY A 630 -9.46 7.79 -23.31
CA GLY A 630 -8.09 8.18 -23.65
C GLY A 630 -7.72 8.08 -25.13
N ASN A 631 -8.66 7.70 -26.01
CA ASN A 631 -8.44 7.77 -27.46
C ASN A 631 -8.43 9.24 -27.92
N SER A 632 -7.24 9.81 -28.09
CA SER A 632 -7.02 11.20 -28.51
C SER A 632 -7.02 11.41 -30.02
N ASP A 633 -7.41 10.41 -30.83
CA ASP A 633 -7.51 10.56 -32.28
C ASP A 633 -8.76 11.39 -32.67
N ALA A 634 -8.61 12.71 -32.60
CA ALA A 634 -9.62 13.67 -32.99
C ALA A 634 -10.13 13.48 -34.43
N LYS A 635 -9.29 12.94 -35.34
CA LYS A 635 -9.68 12.70 -36.72
C LYS A 635 -10.62 11.50 -36.82
N ALA A 636 -10.32 10.40 -36.14
CA ALA A 636 -11.19 9.24 -36.08
C ALA A 636 -12.56 9.58 -35.46
N ALA A 637 -12.57 10.38 -34.38
CA ALA A 637 -13.79 10.86 -33.76
C ALA A 637 -14.65 11.71 -34.72
N ALA A 638 -14.03 12.63 -35.46
CA ALA A 638 -14.72 13.47 -36.45
C ALA A 638 -15.30 12.65 -37.63
N GLU A 639 -14.56 11.66 -38.12
CA GLU A 639 -15.03 10.74 -39.16
C GLU A 639 -16.24 9.91 -38.68
N LEU A 640 -16.20 9.42 -37.43
CA LEU A 640 -17.32 8.71 -36.82
C LEU A 640 -18.54 9.62 -36.66
N ALA A 641 -18.35 10.84 -36.15
CA ALA A 641 -19.42 11.84 -35.98
C ALA A 641 -20.12 12.12 -37.31
N ALA A 642 -19.35 12.34 -38.38
CA ALA A 642 -19.87 12.55 -39.73
C ALA A 642 -20.67 11.34 -40.24
N GLY A 643 -20.22 10.11 -39.97
CA GLY A 643 -20.93 8.87 -40.31
C GLY A 643 -22.24 8.67 -39.53
N LEU A 644 -22.33 9.20 -38.32
CA LEU A 644 -23.53 9.17 -37.47
C LEU A 644 -24.50 10.33 -37.77
N ASN A 645 -24.02 11.42 -38.37
CA ASN A 645 -24.67 12.75 -38.41
C ASN A 645 -24.79 13.38 -37.01
N ALA A 646 -23.91 12.98 -36.09
CA ALA A 646 -23.74 13.62 -34.79
C ALA A 646 -22.92 14.90 -34.96
N ASP A 647 -23.02 15.80 -34.00
CA ASP A 647 -22.27 17.06 -33.96
C ASP A 647 -20.84 16.81 -33.48
N PHE A 648 -20.67 15.93 -32.49
CA PHE A 648 -19.37 15.48 -32.01
C PHE A 648 -19.44 14.04 -31.50
N VAL A 649 -18.26 13.42 -31.38
CA VAL A 649 -18.06 12.13 -30.71
C VAL A 649 -16.96 12.31 -29.68
N ALA A 650 -17.21 11.86 -28.46
CA ALA A 650 -16.31 11.98 -27.32
C ALA A 650 -15.88 10.59 -26.81
N HIS A 651 -14.69 10.54 -26.21
CA HIS A 651 -14.02 9.32 -25.75
C HIS A 651 -13.49 9.50 -24.33
N GLY A 652 -14.24 10.17 -23.46
CA GLY A 652 -13.83 10.50 -22.09
C GLY A 652 -14.55 11.74 -21.59
N MET A 653 -14.50 11.96 -20.27
CA MET A 653 -15.28 13.01 -19.59
C MET A 653 -14.95 14.41 -20.13
N VAL A 654 -13.66 14.75 -20.21
CA VAL A 654 -13.18 16.05 -20.74
C VAL A 654 -13.74 16.31 -22.14
N SER A 655 -13.51 15.39 -23.08
CA SER A 655 -13.98 15.56 -24.46
C SER A 655 -15.50 15.62 -24.58
N ALA A 656 -16.23 14.98 -23.66
CA ALA A 656 -17.69 15.01 -23.62
C ALA A 656 -18.19 16.37 -23.16
N VAL A 657 -17.62 16.92 -22.08
CA VAL A 657 -17.93 18.26 -21.55
C VAL A 657 -17.59 19.33 -22.58
N THR A 658 -16.38 19.30 -23.16
CA THR A 658 -15.96 20.27 -24.19
C THR A 658 -16.87 20.24 -25.42
N GLY A 659 -17.28 19.05 -25.88
CA GLY A 659 -18.22 18.93 -26.99
C GLY A 659 -19.62 19.44 -26.65
N ALA A 660 -20.09 19.15 -25.44
CA ALA A 660 -21.42 19.53 -24.96
C ALA A 660 -21.58 21.04 -24.85
N LEU A 661 -20.56 21.72 -24.30
CA LEU A 661 -20.49 23.16 -24.06
C LEU A 661 -19.89 23.95 -25.24
N SER A 662 -19.80 23.33 -26.42
CA SER A 662 -19.31 24.01 -27.62
C SER A 662 -20.39 24.87 -28.28
N SER A 663 -20.00 26.06 -28.76
CA SER A 663 -20.85 27.00 -29.49
C SER A 663 -20.91 26.74 -31.01
N GLU A 664 -20.38 25.60 -31.48
CA GLU A 664 -20.40 25.25 -32.91
C GLU A 664 -21.81 25.03 -33.48
N PRO A 665 -22.08 25.41 -34.75
CA PRO A 665 -23.40 25.31 -35.34
C PRO A 665 -23.85 23.85 -35.53
N PRO A 666 -25.16 23.53 -35.34
CA PRO A 666 -25.67 22.17 -35.48
C PRO A 666 -25.51 21.57 -36.89
N VAL A 667 -25.03 20.32 -36.96
CA VAL A 667 -24.89 19.53 -38.17
C VAL A 667 -26.27 19.09 -38.67
N MET A 668 -26.68 19.60 -39.83
CA MET A 668 -27.97 19.26 -40.42
C MET A 668 -28.03 17.82 -40.95
N LEU A 669 -29.18 17.18 -40.73
CA LEU A 669 -29.40 15.80 -41.18
C LEU A 669 -29.44 15.73 -42.71
N LYS A 670 -28.50 14.98 -43.30
CA LYS A 670 -28.47 14.71 -44.75
C LYS A 670 -29.67 13.84 -45.14
N LEU A 671 -30.77 14.46 -45.56
CA LEU A 671 -31.97 13.75 -46.04
C LEU A 671 -31.62 13.02 -47.35
N ALA A 672 -31.75 11.70 -47.35
CA ALA A 672 -31.70 10.95 -48.60
C ALA A 672 -32.86 11.41 -49.52
N PRO A 673 -32.63 11.63 -50.82
CA PRO A 673 -33.69 12.06 -51.73
C PRO A 673 -34.84 11.07 -51.68
N GLN A 674 -36.06 11.55 -51.44
CA GLN A 674 -37.25 10.69 -51.38
C GLN A 674 -37.33 9.85 -52.66
N ARG A 675 -37.25 8.52 -52.52
CA ARG A 675 -37.60 7.63 -53.62
C ARG A 675 -39.06 7.90 -53.97
N ARG A 676 -39.31 8.48 -55.15
CA ARG A 676 -40.66 8.66 -55.70
C ARG A 676 -41.43 7.35 -55.53
N PRO A 677 -42.65 7.35 -54.97
CA PRO A 677 -43.43 6.14 -54.83
C PRO A 677 -43.58 5.52 -56.23
N ARG A 678 -43.11 4.27 -56.38
CA ARG A 678 -43.32 3.50 -57.61
C ARG A 678 -44.83 3.39 -57.79
N ARG A 679 -45.40 4.13 -58.75
CA ARG A 679 -46.82 4.01 -59.12
C ARG A 679 -47.10 2.54 -59.38
N ARG A 680 -48.01 1.94 -58.61
CA ARG A 680 -48.55 0.61 -58.87
C ARG A 680 -49.09 0.63 -60.32
N PRO A 681 -48.67 -0.27 -61.22
CA PRO A 681 -49.28 -0.33 -62.54
C PRO A 681 -50.76 -0.66 -62.39
N ALA A 682 -51.62 0.12 -63.06
CA ALA A 682 -53.05 -0.07 -63.05
C ALA A 682 -53.38 -1.48 -63.58
N ARG A 683 -54.15 -2.24 -62.81
CA ARG A 683 -54.66 -3.56 -63.20
C ARG A 683 -55.63 -3.34 -64.38
N LYS A 684 -55.22 -3.69 -65.60
CA LYS A 684 -56.15 -3.75 -66.75
C LYS A 684 -57.28 -4.73 -66.37
N LYS A 685 -58.50 -4.22 -66.26
CA LYS A 685 -59.71 -5.05 -66.31
C LYS A 685 -59.81 -5.55 -67.76
N GLU A 686 -59.44 -6.80 -68.00
CA GLU A 686 -59.89 -7.52 -69.18
C GLU A 686 -61.40 -7.74 -69.02
N LEU A 687 -62.18 -7.01 -69.81
CA LEU A 687 -63.53 -7.42 -70.15
C LEU A 687 -63.41 -8.73 -70.94
N GLN A 688 -63.80 -9.85 -70.33
CA GLN A 688 -64.19 -11.04 -71.08
C GLN A 688 -65.57 -10.77 -71.69
N ALA A 689 -65.57 -10.60 -73.00
CA ALA A 689 -66.72 -10.85 -73.85
C ALA A 689 -66.59 -12.26 -74.44
N ALA A 690 -67.73 -12.94 -74.56
CA ALA A 690 -68.01 -14.18 -75.32
C ALA A 690 -67.62 -15.51 -74.66
N GLY A 691 -68.66 -16.30 -74.35
CA GLY A 691 -68.61 -17.70 -73.94
C GLY A 691 -69.82 -18.08 -73.10
#